data_AF-A0A8T3KRB4-F1
#
_entry.id   AF-A0A8T3KRB4-F1
#
_cell.length_a   1.000
_cell.length_b   1.000
_cell.length_c   1.000
_cell.angle_alpha   90.00
_cell.angle_beta   90.00
_cell.angle_gamma   90.00
#
_symmetry.space_group_name_H-M   'P 1'
#
loop_
_entity.id
_entity.type
_entity.pdbx_description
1 polymer ?
#
loop_
_entity_poly.entity_id
_entity_poly.type
_entity_poly.pdbx_seq_one_letter_code
_entity_poly.pdbx_strand_id
1 'polypeptide(L)'
;MKAGFIDNKGEYCNIPLKGISVSGKIWGNVSEITVKQVFKNEGSKNLEAVYVFPIPPGAAVTAFEARMGDSSINSFLVEKDEGYRTYDRSVRAGDSSFLLEQFGQNIFHLSIGQILSGQTVEITIEYIEDLEFSDLQLRLMIPMVVAPRYIPGCPVGHKTGPGTANPTDRVPDADYITPPIDSVDYKVAVSLTANLLRPVRVIESPSHDILVEEHPENTFKVTLKDGADVPDRDFVLLFTCVNEESSRGIIYKGEGDEGIMYMTFVPEIPPTAEDNTKNFLFLIDISGSMSGEKLEQAKNALKICIRNLSNNDTFNMIAYANKTHYFSDTSNLPFTQITLDRTSVWIDGLEAEGGTEVLGAIKHSLDPERTEDSIIILFTDGQVGNEDEVLNYVSENIGNSRIYPFGIDTAVNSYFIKKLAEVGRGKAEFIYPGERIDDKVIRQFARITSPSANEIELEWNNLKTVEVFPKRIAEVYDMEPVNILARVYKPIEGEVVFSGKSGKVKVSQSLHTSSMSEGCTYNLLEKLWARKMIEELEDMLVVTVPRRENRIREEIIKLSKKYGIMSSLTSFIAVHVRNNKVTGLPITKTIPVSLPRGWKATADMACTSLRELSSPYSTPRPQSADFVLHNPEPENQLDLPCFLTEQREHGRKAAVSLPDILRVIARNQQANGAFSNNDESDMFDKIETTALVIIALTAGRENLSLYKKQVEKAVRYLIERIVNAKVKPNTDRSSAILLKSLLAFNLCLLSGAVKEDTCELIDTMIKDIREASLSAESISGKKNCVLLYLDKHPNWSSYDTIKEIAGIVENEGMLEKRIDEQTDEGNTIKDLAKLGILKSVR
;
A
#
# COMPACT_ATOMS: atom_id res chain seq x y z
N MET A 1 -21.03 -9.98 30.90
CA MET A 1 -19.90 -10.23 31.82
C MET A 1 -18.81 -9.23 31.49
N LYS A 2 -18.29 -8.48 32.47
CA LYS A 2 -17.20 -7.52 32.26
C LYS A 2 -15.88 -8.29 32.25
N ALA A 3 -15.24 -8.39 31.09
CA ALA A 3 -13.91 -8.96 30.94
C ALA A 3 -12.87 -7.92 31.38
N GLY A 4 -11.89 -8.33 32.18
CA GLY A 4 -10.80 -7.49 32.66
C GLY A 4 -9.87 -8.33 33.54
N PHE A 5 -8.57 -7.99 33.57
CA PHE A 5 -7.57 -8.74 34.32
C PHE A 5 -7.88 -8.80 35.81
N ILE A 6 -7.99 -10.02 36.31
CA ILE A 6 -7.95 -10.35 37.74
C ILE A 6 -6.49 -10.65 38.07
N ASP A 7 -5.87 -9.87 38.96
CA ASP A 7 -4.59 -10.27 39.52
C ASP A 7 -4.75 -11.53 40.40
N ASN A 8 -3.65 -12.17 40.83
CA ASN A 8 -3.69 -13.36 41.70
C ASN A 8 -4.40 -13.14 43.07
N LYS A 9 -4.94 -11.93 43.33
CA LYS A 9 -5.68 -11.55 44.53
C LYS A 9 -7.13 -11.12 44.28
N GLY A 10 -7.63 -11.14 43.04
CA GLY A 10 -9.03 -10.77 42.76
C GLY A 10 -9.28 -9.28 42.50
N GLU A 11 -8.25 -8.42 42.41
CA GLU A 11 -8.45 -6.98 42.13
C GLU A 11 -8.56 -6.73 40.61
N TYR A 12 -9.70 -6.18 40.16
CA TYR A 12 -9.90 -5.68 38.80
C TYR A 12 -8.87 -4.57 38.50
N CYS A 13 -7.84 -4.88 37.70
CA CYS A 13 -6.88 -3.89 37.24
C CYS A 13 -7.47 -3.13 36.05
N ASN A 14 -8.10 -1.99 36.34
CA ASN A 14 -8.70 -1.12 35.34
C ASN A 14 -7.60 -0.50 34.46
N ILE A 15 -7.71 -0.62 33.14
CA ILE A 15 -6.73 -0.10 32.18
C ILE A 15 -6.70 1.44 32.30
N PRO A 16 -5.51 2.06 32.45
CA PRO A 16 -5.44 3.50 32.70
C PRO A 16 -5.84 4.32 31.47
N LEU A 17 -5.58 3.90 30.22
CA LEU A 17 -6.02 4.63 29.03
C LEU A 17 -7.54 4.51 28.82
N LYS A 18 -8.22 5.65 28.68
CA LYS A 18 -9.68 5.75 28.55
C LYS A 18 -10.17 6.19 27.19
N GLY A 19 -9.35 6.91 26.43
CA GLY A 19 -9.74 7.37 25.11
C GLY A 19 -8.61 8.10 24.40
N ILE A 20 -8.70 8.07 23.07
CA ILE A 20 -7.79 8.73 22.16
C ILE A 20 -8.62 9.67 21.27
N SER A 21 -8.14 10.88 21.07
CA SER A 21 -8.72 11.82 20.11
C SER A 21 -7.63 12.30 19.18
N VAL A 22 -7.82 12.09 17.89
CA VAL A 22 -6.94 12.55 16.83
C VAL A 22 -7.62 13.72 16.14
N SER A 23 -6.98 14.87 16.15
CA SER A 23 -7.41 16.04 15.40
C SER A 23 -6.28 16.59 14.58
N GLY A 24 -6.56 17.25 13.46
CA GLY A 24 -5.46 17.76 12.65
C GLY A 24 -5.89 18.59 11.46
N LYS A 25 -4.88 19.14 10.80
CA LYS A 25 -5.03 19.95 9.60
C LYS A 25 -4.17 19.34 8.48
N ILE A 26 -4.71 19.32 7.28
CA ILE A 26 -4.00 18.94 6.06
C ILE A 26 -3.98 20.17 5.16
N TRP A 27 -2.80 20.63 4.80
CA TRP A 27 -2.59 21.81 3.96
C TRP A 27 -1.61 21.49 2.84
N GLY A 28 -2.10 21.49 1.60
CA GLY A 28 -1.33 20.96 0.47
C GLY A 28 -0.98 19.49 0.69
N ASN A 29 0.32 19.17 0.72
CA ASN A 29 0.83 17.83 0.98
C ASN A 29 1.32 17.65 2.43
N VAL A 30 1.07 18.59 3.34
CA VAL A 30 1.57 18.49 4.72
C VAL A 30 0.41 18.30 5.68
N SER A 31 0.57 17.41 6.64
CA SER A 31 -0.37 17.27 7.75
C SER A 31 0.25 17.67 9.09
N GLU A 32 -0.56 18.28 9.94
CA GLU A 32 -0.28 18.58 11.34
C GLU A 32 -1.34 17.84 12.17
N ILE A 33 -0.91 16.88 12.97
CA ILE A 33 -1.78 16.00 13.74
C ILE A 33 -1.51 16.18 15.22
N THR A 34 -2.58 16.35 15.98
CA THR A 34 -2.62 16.36 17.43
C THR A 34 -3.29 15.08 17.93
N VAL A 35 -2.58 14.30 18.71
CA VAL A 35 -3.08 13.11 19.40
C VAL A 35 -3.25 13.43 20.88
N LYS A 36 -4.49 13.36 21.36
CA LYS A 36 -4.83 13.50 22.79
C LYS A 36 -5.17 12.15 23.38
N GLN A 37 -4.54 11.81 24.50
CA GLN A 37 -4.72 10.55 25.19
C GLN A 37 -5.11 10.83 26.65
N VAL A 38 -6.21 10.23 27.10
CA VAL A 38 -6.74 10.43 28.45
C VAL A 38 -6.49 9.20 29.30
N PHE A 39 -5.72 9.35 30.37
CA PHE A 39 -5.41 8.30 31.33
C PHE A 39 -6.12 8.57 32.65
N LYS A 40 -6.71 7.54 33.26
CA LYS A 40 -7.37 7.62 34.57
C LYS A 40 -7.04 6.39 35.40
N ASN A 41 -6.45 6.61 36.57
CA ASN A 41 -6.24 5.56 37.55
C ASN A 41 -7.51 5.37 38.38
N GLU A 42 -8.27 4.32 38.08
CA GLU A 42 -9.49 3.95 38.82
C GLU A 42 -9.24 2.93 39.93
N GLY A 43 -7.97 2.52 40.12
CA GLY A 43 -7.56 1.60 41.18
C GLY A 43 -7.27 2.30 42.51
N SER A 44 -6.99 1.50 43.54
CA SER A 44 -6.69 1.96 44.91
C SER A 44 -5.20 2.28 45.14
N LYS A 45 -4.32 1.92 44.20
CA LYS A 45 -2.86 2.09 44.31
C LYS A 45 -2.36 3.09 43.28
N ASN A 46 -1.23 3.73 43.56
CA ASN A 46 -0.58 4.63 42.60
C ASN A 46 0.02 3.81 41.45
N LEU A 47 -0.13 4.32 40.23
CA LEU A 47 0.28 3.62 39.03
C LEU A 47 1.35 4.39 38.27
N GLU A 48 2.21 3.65 37.61
CA GLU A 48 3.01 4.11 36.49
C GLU A 48 2.41 3.45 35.25
N ALA A 49 2.01 4.24 34.27
CA ALA A 49 1.44 3.72 33.04
C ALA A 49 2.48 3.81 31.92
N VAL A 50 2.70 2.71 31.21
CA VAL A 50 3.56 2.67 30.02
C VAL A 50 2.70 2.32 28.82
N TYR A 51 2.62 3.23 27.87
CA TYR A 51 1.86 3.06 26.63
C TYR A 51 2.78 3.07 25.43
N VAL A 52 2.65 2.06 24.57
CA VAL A 52 3.45 1.91 23.35
C VAL A 52 2.50 2.06 22.17
N PHE A 53 2.79 3.00 21.28
CA PHE A 53 1.94 3.32 20.14
C PHE A 53 2.78 3.74 18.93
N PRO A 54 2.27 3.58 17.71
CA PRO A 54 2.98 4.00 16.51
C PRO A 54 2.73 5.48 16.21
N ILE A 55 3.68 6.11 15.52
CA ILE A 55 3.51 7.39 14.80
C ILE A 55 3.95 7.13 13.34
N PRO A 56 3.37 7.79 12.32
CA PRO A 56 3.77 7.57 10.94
C PRO A 56 5.29 7.69 10.72
N PRO A 57 5.92 6.81 9.92
CA PRO A 57 7.34 6.91 9.63
C PRO A 57 7.64 8.20 8.87
N GLY A 58 8.72 8.88 9.27
CA GLY A 58 9.11 10.17 8.67
C GLY A 58 8.37 11.37 9.27
N ALA A 59 7.36 11.16 10.12
CA ALA A 59 6.75 12.25 10.88
C ALA A 59 7.75 12.85 11.89
N ALA A 60 7.53 14.11 12.24
CA ALA A 60 8.30 14.83 13.24
C ALA A 60 7.42 15.12 14.45
N VAL A 61 7.75 14.61 15.63
CA VAL A 61 7.04 15.00 16.86
C VAL A 61 7.53 16.37 17.30
N THR A 62 6.63 17.35 17.30
CA THR A 62 6.94 18.78 17.47
C THR A 62 6.49 19.36 18.80
N ALA A 63 5.62 18.67 19.52
CA ALA A 63 5.20 19.08 20.86
C ALA A 63 4.76 17.88 21.71
N PHE A 64 4.94 18.03 23.02
CA PHE A 64 4.46 17.11 24.04
C PHE A 64 3.96 17.94 25.23
N GLU A 65 2.76 17.68 25.71
CA GLU A 65 2.19 18.37 26.85
C GLU A 65 1.50 17.36 27.77
N ALA A 66 1.70 17.52 29.07
CA ALA A 66 0.95 16.78 30.08
C ALA A 66 0.06 17.75 30.87
N ARG A 67 -1.19 17.36 31.09
CA ARG A 67 -2.16 18.11 31.88
C ARG A 67 -2.71 17.26 33.01
N MET A 68 -2.71 17.82 34.22
CA MET A 68 -3.24 17.20 35.44
C MET A 68 -4.23 18.17 36.11
N GLY A 69 -5.53 17.86 36.05
CA GLY A 69 -6.56 18.81 36.46
C GLY A 69 -6.49 20.08 35.59
N ASP A 70 -6.44 21.25 36.23
CA ASP A 70 -6.34 22.55 35.53
C ASP A 70 -4.89 22.98 35.24
N SER A 71 -3.89 22.18 35.65
CA SER A 71 -2.48 22.52 35.48
C SER A 71 -1.90 21.88 34.21
N SER A 72 -1.48 22.73 33.27
CA SER A 72 -0.58 22.33 32.18
C SER A 72 0.86 22.26 32.70
N ILE A 73 1.60 21.24 32.27
CA ILE A 73 2.97 20.96 32.69
C ILE A 73 3.87 21.09 31.46
N ASN A 74 4.77 22.07 31.53
CA ASN A 74 5.74 22.29 30.45
C ASN A 74 6.64 21.07 30.27
N SER A 75 6.82 20.69 29.01
CA SER A 75 7.81 19.69 28.62
C SER A 75 9.09 20.35 28.12
N PHE A 76 10.18 19.59 28.19
CA PHE A 76 11.49 19.97 27.68
C PHE A 76 12.00 18.87 26.76
N LEU A 77 12.61 19.25 25.65
CA LEU A 77 13.29 18.33 24.76
C LEU A 77 14.75 18.20 25.21
N VAL A 78 15.11 17.02 25.69
CA VAL A 78 16.43 16.72 26.26
C VAL A 78 17.06 15.53 25.55
N GLU A 79 18.34 15.26 25.83
CA GLU A 79 18.96 14.02 25.36
C GLU A 79 18.30 12.81 26.02
N LYS A 80 18.18 11.71 25.28
CA LYS A 80 17.41 10.53 25.71
C LYS A 80 17.82 10.01 27.10
N ASP A 81 19.12 9.84 27.33
CA ASP A 81 19.67 9.44 28.64
C ASP A 81 19.36 10.42 29.78
N GLU A 82 19.38 11.72 29.48
CA GLU A 82 19.07 12.78 30.43
C GLU A 82 17.58 12.76 30.81
N GLY A 83 16.71 12.58 29.81
CA GLY A 83 15.27 12.43 30.00
C GLY A 83 14.93 11.25 30.90
N TYR A 84 15.48 10.08 30.59
CA TYR A 84 15.29 8.88 31.41
C TYR A 84 15.76 9.06 32.86
N ARG A 85 16.97 9.60 33.08
CA ARG A 85 17.48 9.86 34.44
C ARG A 85 16.63 10.87 35.20
N THR A 86 16.11 11.87 34.51
CA THR A 86 15.23 12.88 35.12
C THR A 86 13.90 12.27 35.52
N TYR A 87 13.30 11.45 34.64
CA TYR A 87 12.08 10.71 34.90
C TYR A 87 12.21 9.81 36.13
N ASP A 88 13.19 8.91 36.16
CA ASP A 88 13.40 7.96 37.26
C ASP A 88 13.67 8.68 38.59
N ARG A 89 14.47 9.76 38.57
CA ARG A 89 14.72 10.58 39.76
C ARG A 89 13.44 11.24 40.28
N SER A 90 12.63 11.83 39.40
CA SER A 90 11.40 12.52 39.77
C SER A 90 10.36 11.56 40.34
N VAL A 91 10.17 10.39 39.72
CA VAL A 91 9.26 9.36 40.24
C VAL A 91 9.70 8.89 41.63
N ARG A 92 11.00 8.62 41.83
CA ARG A 92 11.56 8.24 43.14
C ARG A 92 11.44 9.34 44.20
N ALA A 93 11.49 10.60 43.78
CA ALA A 93 11.28 11.75 44.67
C ALA A 93 9.80 11.94 45.08
N GLY A 94 8.88 11.14 44.53
CA GLY A 94 7.45 11.22 44.82
C GLY A 94 6.71 12.26 43.98
N ASP A 95 7.30 12.72 42.87
CA ASP A 95 6.68 13.61 41.88
C ASP A 95 5.99 12.82 40.77
N SER A 96 5.17 13.52 39.97
CA SER A 96 4.68 12.95 38.71
C SER A 96 5.61 13.38 37.58
N SER A 97 5.96 12.44 36.69
CA SER A 97 6.82 12.70 35.55
C SER A 97 6.27 12.04 34.29
N PHE A 98 6.53 12.62 33.14
CA PHE A 98 6.01 12.19 31.85
C PHE A 98 7.15 12.17 30.86
N LEU A 99 7.42 11.01 30.28
CA LEU A 99 8.54 10.81 29.37
C LEU A 99 7.99 10.23 28.06
N LEU A 100 8.33 10.88 26.94
CA LEU A 100 8.05 10.39 25.60
C LEU A 100 9.38 10.09 24.90
N GLU A 101 9.55 8.83 24.48
CA GLU A 101 10.74 8.31 23.82
C GLU A 101 10.38 7.58 22.52
N GLN A 102 11.27 7.65 21.54
CA GLN A 102 11.20 6.86 20.32
C GLN A 102 12.07 5.60 20.44
N PHE A 103 11.54 4.45 20.04
CA PHE A 103 12.24 3.17 19.87
C PHE A 103 12.00 2.64 18.46
N GLY A 104 13.02 1.98 17.90
CA GLY A 104 13.04 1.72 16.46
C GLY A 104 12.72 2.99 15.67
N GLN A 105 11.93 2.83 14.61
CA GLN A 105 11.78 3.88 13.59
C GLN A 105 10.42 4.59 13.66
N ASN A 106 9.41 3.95 14.24
CA ASN A 106 8.05 4.47 14.31
C ASN A 106 7.30 4.10 15.60
N ILE A 107 7.98 3.54 16.61
CA ILE A 107 7.37 3.09 17.87
C ILE A 107 7.70 4.10 18.98
N PHE A 108 6.68 4.57 19.68
CA PHE A 108 6.82 5.57 20.72
C PHE A 108 6.37 5.01 22.06
N HIS A 109 7.14 5.30 23.10
CA HIS A 109 6.88 4.94 24.49
C HIS A 109 6.51 6.18 25.26
N LEU A 110 5.33 6.16 25.84
CA LEU A 110 4.86 7.15 26.79
C LEU A 110 4.85 6.53 28.19
N SER A 111 5.74 7.03 29.03
CA SER A 111 5.84 6.64 30.43
C SER A 111 5.24 7.74 31.31
N ILE A 112 4.20 7.40 32.06
CA ILE A 112 3.48 8.31 32.96
C ILE A 112 3.72 7.86 34.39
N GLY A 113 4.66 8.53 35.04
CA GLY A 113 5.09 8.26 36.40
C GLY A 113 4.18 8.91 37.43
N GLN A 114 3.76 8.10 38.42
CA GLN A 114 3.01 8.51 39.59
C GLN A 114 1.61 9.11 39.31
N ILE A 115 0.71 8.31 38.73
CA ILE A 115 -0.72 8.60 38.64
C ILE A 115 -1.39 8.18 39.95
N LEU A 116 -1.89 9.14 40.74
CA LEU A 116 -2.58 8.82 42.00
C LEU A 116 -3.91 8.10 41.77
N SER A 117 -4.37 7.37 42.78
CA SER A 117 -5.73 6.82 42.81
C SER A 117 -6.77 7.91 42.54
N GLY A 118 -7.68 7.65 41.60
CA GLY A 118 -8.73 8.57 41.15
C GLY A 118 -8.27 9.69 40.22
N GLN A 119 -6.97 9.82 39.95
CA GLN A 119 -6.41 10.91 39.16
C GLN A 119 -6.56 10.67 37.66
N THR A 120 -6.86 11.75 36.94
CA THR A 120 -6.85 11.81 35.47
C THR A 120 -5.65 12.62 34.98
N VAL A 121 -5.01 12.13 33.93
CA VAL A 121 -3.92 12.78 33.19
C VAL A 121 -4.34 12.85 31.74
N GLU A 122 -4.19 14.00 31.11
CA GLU A 122 -4.31 14.15 29.65
C GLU A 122 -2.93 14.40 29.06
N ILE A 123 -2.60 13.66 28.01
CA ILE A 123 -1.36 13.81 27.26
C ILE A 123 -1.71 14.29 25.86
N THR A 124 -1.05 15.35 25.41
CA THR A 124 -1.17 15.88 24.05
C THR A 124 0.18 15.73 23.35
N ILE A 125 0.15 15.12 22.16
CA ILE A 125 1.32 14.96 21.29
C ILE A 125 0.97 15.61 19.97
N GLU A 126 1.86 16.45 19.44
CA GLU A 126 1.71 17.03 18.10
C GLU A 126 2.83 16.52 17.21
N TYR A 127 2.47 16.11 16.00
CA TYR A 127 3.44 15.75 14.98
C TYR A 127 3.05 16.30 13.61
N ILE A 128 4.04 16.42 12.74
CA ILE A 128 3.89 16.85 11.37
C ILE A 128 4.38 15.76 10.42
N GLU A 129 3.74 15.62 9.26
CA GLU A 129 4.07 14.60 8.27
C GLU A 129 3.99 15.17 6.85
N ASP A 130 4.96 14.80 6.02
CA ASP A 130 4.93 15.01 4.57
C ASP A 130 4.15 13.87 3.91
N LEU A 131 3.04 14.20 3.26
CA LEU A 131 2.15 13.26 2.61
C LEU A 131 2.53 13.08 1.15
N GLU A 132 2.58 11.82 0.75
CA GLU A 132 2.93 11.47 -0.62
C GLU A 132 1.72 11.60 -1.54
N PHE A 133 1.87 12.43 -2.59
CA PHE A 133 0.90 12.55 -3.67
C PHE A 133 1.36 11.71 -4.87
N SER A 134 0.57 10.72 -5.25
CA SER A 134 0.86 9.87 -6.41
C SER A 134 -0.42 9.54 -7.18
N ASP A 135 -0.34 9.57 -8.51
CA ASP A 135 -1.45 9.20 -9.41
C ASP A 135 -2.78 9.86 -9.02
N LEU A 136 -2.73 11.19 -8.88
CA LEU A 136 -3.86 12.03 -8.49
C LEU A 136 -4.42 11.80 -7.09
N GLN A 137 -3.82 10.93 -6.29
CA GLN A 137 -4.28 10.60 -4.96
C GLN A 137 -3.29 11.06 -3.88
N LEU A 138 -3.79 11.79 -2.88
CA LEU A 138 -3.08 12.03 -1.62
C LEU A 138 -3.57 11.01 -0.59
N ARG A 139 -2.64 10.31 0.06
CA ARG A 139 -2.97 9.32 1.10
C ARG A 139 -2.44 9.77 2.46
N LEU A 140 -3.34 9.94 3.42
CA LEU A 140 -3.00 10.09 4.83
C LEU A 140 -3.22 8.74 5.54
N MET A 141 -2.23 8.31 6.31
CA MET A 141 -2.29 7.08 7.10
C MET A 141 -1.90 7.38 8.54
N ILE A 142 -2.85 7.25 9.47
CA ILE A 142 -2.60 7.43 10.90
C ILE A 142 -2.58 6.04 11.54
N PRO A 143 -1.41 5.52 11.94
CA PRO A 143 -1.32 4.21 12.53
C PRO A 143 -1.89 4.23 13.94
N MET A 144 -2.67 3.20 14.29
CA MET A 144 -3.40 3.16 15.57
C MET A 144 -2.97 2.03 16.48
N VAL A 145 -2.26 1.03 15.94
CA VAL A 145 -1.92 -0.20 16.65
C VAL A 145 -0.49 -0.62 16.30
N VAL A 146 0.27 -1.07 17.30
CA VAL A 146 1.55 -1.75 17.05
C VAL A 146 1.23 -3.23 16.84
N ALA A 147 1.29 -3.67 15.58
CA ALA A 147 1.07 -5.06 15.24
C ALA A 147 2.18 -5.97 15.80
N PRO A 148 1.88 -7.25 16.10
CA PRO A 148 2.91 -8.23 16.47
C PRO A 148 3.98 -8.36 15.39
N ARG A 149 5.26 -8.38 15.80
CA ARG A 149 6.41 -8.51 14.90
C ARG A 149 7.09 -9.87 15.05
N TYR A 150 7.59 -10.41 13.95
CA TYR A 150 8.50 -11.55 13.95
C TYR A 150 9.87 -11.12 14.51
N ILE A 151 10.29 -11.77 15.61
CA ILE A 151 11.56 -11.49 16.30
C ILE A 151 12.52 -12.66 16.07
N PRO A 152 13.41 -12.61 15.07
CA PRO A 152 14.38 -13.67 14.83
C PRO A 152 15.55 -13.63 15.81
N GLY A 153 16.36 -14.68 15.79
CA GLY A 153 17.61 -14.78 16.53
C GLY A 153 17.49 -15.57 17.82
N CYS A 154 18.61 -15.66 18.54
CA CYS A 154 18.67 -16.33 19.84
C CYS A 154 18.47 -15.28 20.96
N PRO A 155 17.67 -15.57 22.00
CA PRO A 155 17.53 -14.69 23.14
C PRO A 155 18.88 -14.39 23.81
N VAL A 156 19.17 -13.10 24.03
CA VAL A 156 20.37 -12.61 24.71
C VAL A 156 20.02 -11.51 25.70
N GLY A 157 20.85 -11.31 26.71
CA GLY A 157 20.66 -10.24 27.69
C GLY A 157 19.47 -10.46 28.63
N HIS A 158 19.08 -9.38 29.31
CA HIS A 158 17.93 -9.35 30.20
C HIS A 158 16.87 -8.41 29.65
N LYS A 159 15.61 -8.78 29.85
CA LYS A 159 14.48 -7.94 29.52
C LYS A 159 14.43 -6.72 30.44
N THR A 160 14.57 -5.53 29.87
CA THR A 160 14.51 -4.24 30.57
C THR A 160 13.36 -3.36 30.09
N GLY A 161 12.78 -3.69 28.93
CA GLY A 161 11.65 -3.01 28.33
C GLY A 161 10.27 -3.54 28.73
N PRO A 162 9.20 -2.78 28.43
CA PRO A 162 7.82 -3.09 28.83
C PRO A 162 7.12 -4.12 27.92
N GLY A 163 7.76 -4.53 26.82
CA GLY A 163 7.21 -5.42 25.80
C GLY A 163 7.09 -6.86 26.25
N THR A 164 6.81 -7.78 25.32
CA THR A 164 6.51 -9.19 25.59
C THR A 164 7.64 -10.11 25.14
N ALA A 165 8.28 -9.83 24.01
CA ALA A 165 9.42 -10.59 23.52
C ALA A 165 10.68 -10.40 24.38
N ASN A 166 11.61 -11.35 24.29
CA ASN A 166 12.96 -11.21 24.85
C ASN A 166 13.87 -10.56 23.80
N PRO A 167 14.83 -9.71 24.21
CA PRO A 167 15.90 -9.26 23.32
C PRO A 167 16.62 -10.45 22.68
N THR A 168 17.00 -10.31 21.41
CA THR A 168 17.78 -11.31 20.68
C THR A 168 19.06 -10.71 20.12
N ASP A 169 19.97 -11.57 19.66
CA ASP A 169 21.20 -11.16 18.97
C ASP A 169 20.93 -10.41 17.65
N ARG A 170 19.76 -10.63 17.04
CA ARG A 170 19.32 -9.97 15.80
C ARG A 170 18.34 -8.80 16.05
N VAL A 171 17.67 -8.78 17.20
CA VAL A 171 16.72 -7.72 17.60
C VAL A 171 16.96 -7.36 19.07
N PRO A 172 17.99 -6.56 19.37
CA PRO A 172 18.38 -6.24 20.75
C PRO A 172 17.35 -5.41 21.53
N ASP A 173 16.41 -4.77 20.84
CA ASP A 173 15.35 -3.93 21.42
C ASP A 173 13.95 -4.58 21.32
N ALA A 174 13.88 -5.90 21.11
CA ALA A 174 12.64 -6.64 20.95
C ALA A 174 11.63 -6.40 22.11
N ASP A 175 12.14 -6.24 23.34
CA ASP A 175 11.36 -5.95 24.53
C ASP A 175 10.90 -4.48 24.65
N TYR A 176 11.31 -3.60 23.74
CA TYR A 176 10.75 -2.26 23.60
C TYR A 176 9.76 -2.18 22.43
N ILE A 177 9.88 -3.02 21.42
CA ILE A 177 9.03 -2.93 20.20
C ILE A 177 7.83 -3.89 20.18
N THR A 178 7.63 -4.70 21.22
CA THR A 178 6.56 -5.73 21.27
C THR A 178 5.57 -5.53 22.43
N PRO A 179 4.69 -4.52 22.39
CA PRO A 179 3.75 -4.30 23.48
C PRO A 179 2.82 -5.51 23.71
N PRO A 180 2.27 -5.65 24.92
CA PRO A 180 1.28 -6.68 25.19
C PRO A 180 0.04 -6.47 24.31
N ILE A 181 -0.50 -7.57 23.78
CA ILE A 181 -1.70 -7.59 22.96
C ILE A 181 -2.87 -8.11 23.77
N ASP A 182 -3.99 -7.40 23.79
CA ASP A 182 -5.23 -7.85 24.42
C ASP A 182 -6.47 -7.12 23.85
N SER A 183 -7.66 -7.52 24.28
CA SER A 183 -8.88 -6.73 24.11
C SER A 183 -8.77 -5.43 24.90
N VAL A 184 -9.05 -4.31 24.23
CA VAL A 184 -9.00 -2.98 24.83
C VAL A 184 -10.39 -2.36 24.94
N ASP A 185 -10.60 -1.55 25.98
CA ASP A 185 -11.89 -0.90 26.26
C ASP A 185 -11.92 0.60 25.85
N TYR A 186 -10.80 1.15 25.37
CA TYR A 186 -10.72 2.54 24.91
C TYR A 186 -11.00 2.66 23.41
N LYS A 187 -11.49 3.84 23.00
CA LYS A 187 -11.81 4.16 21.61
C LYS A 187 -11.00 5.34 21.10
N VAL A 188 -10.92 5.46 19.78
CA VAL A 188 -10.33 6.59 19.06
C VAL A 188 -11.40 7.39 18.33
N ALA A 189 -11.37 8.72 18.49
CA ALA A 189 -12.11 9.67 17.66
C ALA A 189 -11.17 10.34 16.66
N VAL A 190 -11.63 10.66 15.45
CA VAL A 190 -10.86 11.36 14.41
C VAL A 190 -11.64 12.58 13.91
N SER A 191 -10.96 13.74 13.84
CA SER A 191 -11.51 14.98 13.30
C SER A 191 -10.44 15.80 12.55
N LEU A 192 -10.48 15.78 11.23
CA LEU A 192 -9.48 16.42 10.38
C LEU A 192 -10.10 17.56 9.58
N THR A 193 -9.34 18.64 9.36
CA THR A 193 -9.68 19.70 8.41
C THR A 193 -8.66 19.68 7.27
N ALA A 194 -9.10 19.64 6.02
CA ALA A 194 -8.22 19.51 4.86
C ALA A 194 -8.46 20.60 3.83
N ASN A 195 -7.39 21.21 3.33
CA ASN A 195 -7.38 22.03 2.12
C ASN A 195 -6.11 21.68 1.33
N LEU A 196 -6.27 20.96 0.22
CA LEU A 196 -5.15 20.43 -0.54
C LEU A 196 -4.54 21.44 -1.52
N LEU A 197 -5.03 22.67 -1.54
CA LEU A 197 -4.69 23.70 -2.53
C LEU A 197 -4.86 23.23 -3.98
N ARG A 198 -5.72 22.23 -4.18
CA ARG A 198 -6.07 21.65 -5.47
C ARG A 198 -7.49 21.09 -5.41
N PRO A 199 -8.23 21.11 -6.53
CA PRO A 199 -9.59 20.57 -6.58
C PRO A 199 -9.61 19.09 -6.22
N VAL A 200 -10.45 18.73 -5.25
CA VAL A 200 -10.67 17.34 -4.82
C VAL A 200 -11.93 16.80 -5.46
N ARG A 201 -11.84 15.63 -6.09
CA ARG A 201 -12.96 14.93 -6.75
C ARG A 201 -13.68 13.99 -5.78
N VAL A 202 -12.92 13.20 -5.02
CA VAL A 202 -13.46 12.19 -4.10
C VAL A 202 -12.64 12.20 -2.81
N ILE A 203 -13.33 12.11 -1.67
CA ILE A 203 -12.73 11.88 -0.36
C ILE A 203 -13.36 10.61 0.21
N GLU A 204 -12.54 9.62 0.50
CA GLU A 204 -13.01 8.31 0.99
C GLU A 204 -12.02 7.70 1.99
N SER A 205 -12.49 6.74 2.78
CA SER A 205 -11.65 5.95 3.67
C SER A 205 -11.94 4.47 3.46
N PRO A 206 -10.95 3.65 3.05
CA PRO A 206 -11.13 2.19 2.98
C PRO A 206 -11.14 1.55 4.38
N SER A 207 -10.74 2.28 5.42
CA SER A 207 -10.52 1.75 6.77
C SER A 207 -11.67 1.97 7.74
N HIS A 208 -12.39 3.08 7.62
CA HIS A 208 -13.40 3.54 8.57
C HIS A 208 -14.53 4.25 7.84
N ASP A 209 -15.76 4.12 8.35
CA ASP A 209 -16.87 4.94 7.90
C ASP A 209 -16.65 6.41 8.32
N ILE A 210 -16.69 7.32 7.34
CA ILE A 210 -16.44 8.75 7.55
C ILE A 210 -17.65 9.61 7.17
N LEU A 211 -17.72 10.80 7.77
CA LEU A 211 -18.55 11.93 7.35
C LEU A 211 -17.65 13.04 6.82
N VAL A 212 -17.99 13.54 5.64
CA VAL A 212 -17.26 14.63 4.97
C VAL A 212 -18.19 15.83 4.84
N GLU A 213 -17.82 16.94 5.48
CA GLU A 213 -18.49 18.24 5.37
C GLU A 213 -17.64 19.15 4.49
N GLU A 214 -18.20 19.62 3.37
CA GLU A 214 -17.55 20.60 2.50
C GLU A 214 -17.83 22.03 2.98
N HIS A 215 -16.78 22.85 3.02
CA HIS A 215 -16.78 24.26 3.41
C HIS A 215 -16.24 25.13 2.26
N PRO A 216 -16.40 26.46 2.34
CA PRO A 216 -15.85 27.38 1.32
C PRO A 216 -14.34 27.19 1.07
N GLU A 217 -13.90 27.65 -0.10
CA GLU A 217 -12.47 27.65 -0.48
C GLU A 217 -11.83 26.25 -0.55
N ASN A 218 -12.60 25.22 -0.95
CA ASN A 218 -12.12 23.84 -1.09
C ASN A 218 -11.55 23.28 0.23
N THR A 219 -12.24 23.59 1.33
CA THR A 219 -11.91 23.10 2.66
C THR A 219 -12.89 22.01 3.05
N PHE A 220 -12.40 20.90 3.58
CA PHE A 220 -13.20 19.74 3.97
C PHE A 220 -12.98 19.43 5.43
N LYS A 221 -14.04 19.07 6.15
CA LYS A 221 -13.96 18.52 7.49
C LYS A 221 -14.35 17.05 7.46
N VAL A 222 -13.45 16.19 7.95
CA VAL A 222 -13.61 14.74 7.95
C VAL A 222 -13.68 14.24 9.38
N THR A 223 -14.72 13.47 9.71
CA THR A 223 -14.91 12.86 11.02
C THR A 223 -15.33 11.40 10.90
N LEU A 224 -15.14 10.61 11.95
CA LEU A 224 -15.72 9.26 12.00
C LEU A 224 -17.25 9.34 12.09
N LYS A 225 -17.94 8.51 11.31
CA LYS A 225 -19.41 8.53 11.22
C LYS A 225 -20.10 8.29 12.55
N ASP A 226 -19.60 7.33 13.33
CA ASP A 226 -20.12 7.00 14.66
C ASP A 226 -19.40 7.75 15.79
N GLY A 227 -18.58 8.75 15.45
CA GLY A 227 -17.81 9.59 16.38
C GLY A 227 -16.55 8.95 16.96
N ALA A 228 -16.57 7.65 17.29
CA ALA A 228 -15.40 6.92 17.77
C ALA A 228 -15.45 5.41 17.46
N ASP A 229 -14.29 4.81 17.19
CA ASP A 229 -14.13 3.39 16.87
C ASP A 229 -13.02 2.74 17.73
N VAL A 230 -12.91 1.41 17.67
CA VAL A 230 -11.81 0.65 18.29
C VAL A 230 -10.53 0.87 17.49
N PRO A 231 -9.38 1.18 18.13
CA PRO A 231 -8.10 1.32 17.45
C PRO A 231 -7.47 -0.07 17.18
N ASP A 232 -8.10 -0.86 16.31
CA ASP A 232 -7.65 -2.18 15.86
C ASP A 232 -7.02 -2.15 14.46
N ARG A 233 -6.91 -0.98 13.83
CA ARG A 233 -6.38 -0.81 12.47
C ARG A 233 -6.02 0.63 12.20
N ASP A 234 -5.20 0.85 11.18
CA ASP A 234 -4.80 2.20 10.77
C ASP A 234 -5.99 2.96 10.18
N PHE A 235 -6.03 4.27 10.43
CA PHE A 235 -6.96 5.17 9.76
C PHE A 235 -6.34 5.65 8.44
N VAL A 236 -6.95 5.27 7.32
CA VAL A 236 -6.52 5.63 5.96
C VAL A 236 -7.54 6.58 5.36
N LEU A 237 -7.08 7.75 4.90
CA LEU A 237 -7.90 8.74 4.21
C LEU A 237 -7.31 9.03 2.83
N LEU A 238 -8.14 8.89 1.81
CA LEU A 238 -7.76 9.05 0.40
C LEU A 238 -8.44 10.29 -0.16
N PHE A 239 -7.64 11.18 -0.74
CA PHE A 239 -8.13 12.32 -1.51
C PHE A 239 -7.78 12.11 -2.97
N THR A 240 -8.78 11.81 -3.80
CA THR A 240 -8.61 11.74 -5.24
C THR A 240 -8.84 13.12 -5.83
N CYS A 241 -7.81 13.71 -6.40
CA CYS A 241 -7.79 15.06 -6.95
C CYS A 241 -8.12 15.05 -8.45
N VAL A 242 -8.49 16.22 -8.97
CA VAL A 242 -8.62 16.41 -10.43
C VAL A 242 -7.24 16.36 -11.07
N ASN A 243 -7.14 15.76 -12.26
CA ASN A 243 -5.86 15.68 -12.99
C ASN A 243 -5.34 17.09 -13.29
N GLU A 244 -4.13 17.37 -12.82
CA GLU A 244 -3.39 18.58 -13.16
C GLU A 244 -2.00 18.15 -13.60
N GLU A 245 -1.77 18.16 -14.91
CA GLU A 245 -0.50 17.75 -15.56
C GLU A 245 0.62 18.79 -15.40
N SER A 246 0.46 19.76 -14.50
CA SER A 246 1.39 20.89 -14.36
C SER A 246 2.19 20.81 -13.06
N SER A 247 3.48 21.14 -13.14
CA SER A 247 4.32 21.41 -11.97
C SER A 247 3.74 22.53 -11.11
N ARG A 248 3.80 22.38 -9.79
CA ARG A 248 3.26 23.35 -8.83
C ARG A 248 4.25 23.59 -7.71
N GLY A 249 4.09 24.71 -7.03
CA GLY A 249 4.84 24.99 -5.81
C GLY A 249 4.01 25.76 -4.82
N ILE A 250 4.38 25.59 -3.56
CA ILE A 250 3.91 26.40 -2.45
C ILE A 250 5.13 27.09 -1.86
N ILE A 251 5.07 28.41 -1.73
CA ILE A 251 6.11 29.20 -1.09
C ILE A 251 5.61 29.71 0.26
N TYR A 252 6.43 29.53 1.28
CA TYR A 252 6.20 30.06 2.61
C TYR A 252 7.28 31.10 2.89
N LYS A 253 6.85 32.35 3.05
CA LYS A 253 7.73 33.49 3.30
C LYS A 253 7.99 33.61 4.80
N GLY A 254 9.25 33.58 5.20
CA GLY A 254 9.70 33.83 6.57
C GLY A 254 9.98 35.30 6.83
N GLU A 255 10.45 35.62 8.04
CA GLU A 255 10.92 36.97 8.36
C GLU A 255 12.21 37.29 7.58
N GLY A 256 12.26 38.44 6.90
CA GLY A 256 13.49 38.95 6.28
C GLY A 256 13.88 38.35 4.93
N ASP A 257 12.92 38.07 4.04
CA ASP A 257 13.09 37.50 2.68
C ASP A 257 13.81 36.13 2.65
N GLU A 258 13.53 35.29 3.65
CA GLU A 258 13.80 33.86 3.62
C GLU A 258 12.54 33.12 3.16
N GLY A 259 12.69 31.99 2.47
CA GLY A 259 11.55 31.21 2.01
C GLY A 259 11.79 29.72 2.10
N ILE A 260 10.73 28.97 2.38
CA ILE A 260 10.72 27.51 2.16
C ILE A 260 9.75 27.22 1.03
N MET A 261 10.24 26.52 0.02
CA MET A 261 9.50 26.11 -1.16
C MET A 261 9.23 24.61 -1.08
N TYR A 262 7.97 24.22 -1.24
CA TYR A 262 7.56 22.84 -1.48
C TYR A 262 7.07 22.75 -2.91
N MET A 263 7.78 22.02 -3.77
CA MET A 263 7.52 21.96 -5.20
C MET A 263 7.23 20.54 -5.63
N THR A 264 6.32 20.38 -6.58
CA THR A 264 6.02 19.11 -7.22
C THR A 264 6.27 19.27 -8.71
N PHE A 265 7.20 18.49 -9.26
CA PHE A 265 7.46 18.39 -10.70
C PHE A 265 6.83 17.11 -11.24
N VAL A 266 6.22 17.16 -12.42
CA VAL A 266 5.61 15.98 -13.06
C VAL A 266 6.28 15.79 -14.41
N PRO A 267 7.43 15.11 -14.48
CA PRO A 267 8.25 15.08 -15.70
C PRO A 267 7.53 14.32 -16.82
N GLU A 268 7.49 14.92 -18.00
CA GLU A 268 7.06 14.27 -19.23
C GLU A 268 8.29 13.64 -19.91
N ILE A 269 8.35 12.32 -19.94
CA ILE A 269 9.49 11.57 -20.46
C ILE A 269 9.03 10.80 -21.70
N PRO A 270 9.56 11.14 -22.89
CA PRO A 270 9.14 10.46 -24.10
C PRO A 270 9.53 8.98 -24.05
N PRO A 271 8.70 8.08 -24.61
CA PRO A 271 9.00 6.66 -24.66
C PRO A 271 10.32 6.41 -25.41
N THR A 272 11.17 5.57 -24.83
CA THR A 272 12.38 5.07 -25.49
C THR A 272 12.09 3.71 -26.14
N ALA A 273 12.71 3.45 -27.29
CA ALA A 273 12.44 2.27 -28.12
C ALA A 273 13.01 0.95 -27.58
N GLU A 274 13.29 0.85 -26.27
CA GLU A 274 13.89 -0.36 -25.69
C GLU A 274 12.82 -1.26 -25.06
N ASP A 275 12.28 -2.17 -25.87
CA ASP A 275 11.51 -3.31 -25.38
C ASP A 275 12.48 -4.43 -24.95
N ASN A 276 13.18 -4.20 -23.84
CA ASN A 276 14.09 -5.19 -23.27
C ASN A 276 13.28 -6.28 -22.55
N THR A 277 13.61 -7.54 -22.84
CA THR A 277 13.24 -8.72 -22.03
C THR A 277 13.56 -8.44 -20.57
N LYS A 278 12.58 -8.64 -19.69
CA LYS A 278 12.74 -8.44 -18.24
C LYS A 278 12.72 -9.78 -17.50
N ASN A 279 13.51 -9.85 -16.45
CA ASN A 279 13.55 -10.96 -15.51
C ASN A 279 12.78 -10.56 -14.25
N PHE A 280 11.72 -11.29 -13.92
CA PHE A 280 10.90 -11.02 -12.75
C PHE A 280 11.07 -12.07 -11.66
N LEU A 281 11.18 -11.65 -10.41
CA LEU A 281 11.19 -12.55 -9.28
C LEU A 281 10.11 -12.14 -8.28
N PHE A 282 9.09 -12.97 -8.13
CA PHE A 282 7.98 -12.69 -7.22
C PHE A 282 8.23 -13.33 -5.86
N LEU A 283 8.28 -12.52 -4.81
CA LEU A 283 8.40 -12.96 -3.42
C LEU A 283 7.05 -12.79 -2.74
N ILE A 284 6.49 -13.85 -2.18
CA ILE A 284 5.23 -13.80 -1.44
C ILE A 284 5.42 -14.29 -0.02
N ASP A 285 5.06 -13.45 0.93
CA ASP A 285 5.01 -13.78 2.34
C ASP A 285 3.79 -14.68 2.61
N ILE A 286 4.05 -15.85 3.17
CA ILE A 286 3.03 -16.81 3.61
C ILE A 286 3.11 -17.02 5.12
N SER A 287 3.63 -16.05 5.88
CA SER A 287 3.71 -16.12 7.34
C SER A 287 2.33 -16.19 8.00
N GLY A 288 2.28 -16.62 9.27
CA GLY A 288 1.02 -16.71 10.02
C GLY A 288 0.22 -15.40 10.10
N SER A 289 0.89 -14.24 10.05
CA SER A 289 0.24 -12.93 10.02
C SER A 289 -0.47 -12.65 8.69
N MET A 290 -0.04 -13.28 7.60
CA MET A 290 -0.70 -13.20 6.28
C MET A 290 -1.99 -14.04 6.21
N SER A 291 -2.32 -14.83 7.23
CA SER A 291 -3.48 -15.72 7.19
C SER A 291 -4.82 -15.01 6.90
N GLY A 292 -5.72 -15.72 6.21
CA GLY A 292 -7.05 -15.21 5.88
C GLY A 292 -7.03 -14.29 4.66
N GLU A 293 -7.75 -13.17 4.75
CA GLU A 293 -7.98 -12.27 3.60
C GLU A 293 -6.69 -11.68 3.03
N LYS A 294 -5.66 -11.45 3.85
CA LYS A 294 -4.41 -10.83 3.39
C LYS A 294 -3.66 -11.70 2.38
N LEU A 295 -3.49 -12.99 2.68
CA LEU A 295 -2.86 -13.94 1.75
C LEU A 295 -3.69 -14.06 0.48
N GLU A 296 -5.02 -14.07 0.57
CA GLU A 296 -5.87 -14.08 -0.62
C GLU A 296 -5.72 -12.80 -1.47
N GLN A 297 -5.58 -11.63 -0.84
CA GLN A 297 -5.26 -10.39 -1.54
C GLN A 297 -3.86 -10.43 -2.18
N ALA A 298 -2.87 -10.98 -1.48
CA ALA A 298 -1.50 -11.17 -2.00
C ALA A 298 -1.47 -12.11 -3.21
N LYS A 299 -2.14 -13.27 -3.12
CA LYS A 299 -2.32 -14.23 -4.22
C LYS A 299 -3.00 -13.56 -5.43
N ASN A 300 -4.05 -12.79 -5.18
CA ASN A 300 -4.76 -12.05 -6.21
C ASN A 300 -3.86 -11.01 -6.89
N ALA A 301 -3.11 -10.22 -6.12
CA ALA A 301 -2.17 -9.24 -6.65
C ALA A 301 -1.08 -9.93 -7.49
N LEU A 302 -0.48 -11.00 -6.97
CA LEU A 302 0.52 -11.81 -7.67
C LEU A 302 -0.02 -12.35 -9.01
N LYS A 303 -1.22 -12.93 -9.03
CA LYS A 303 -1.89 -13.41 -10.25
C LYS A 303 -2.08 -12.30 -11.30
N ILE A 304 -2.41 -11.09 -10.87
CA ILE A 304 -2.54 -9.92 -11.77
C ILE A 304 -1.16 -9.51 -12.30
N CYS A 305 -0.14 -9.47 -11.44
CA CYS A 305 1.22 -9.12 -11.85
C CYS A 305 1.76 -10.07 -12.94
N ILE A 306 1.60 -11.38 -12.76
CA ILE A 306 2.07 -12.38 -13.74
C ILE A 306 1.37 -12.21 -15.09
N ARG A 307 0.09 -11.85 -15.11
CA ARG A 307 -0.65 -11.59 -16.35
C ARG A 307 -0.23 -10.29 -17.04
N ASN A 308 0.41 -9.38 -16.32
CA ASN A 308 1.02 -8.17 -16.86
C ASN A 308 2.42 -8.40 -17.45
N LEU A 309 2.99 -9.61 -17.41
CA LEU A 309 4.25 -9.93 -18.08
C LEU A 309 4.13 -9.90 -19.60
N SER A 310 5.17 -9.51 -20.32
CA SER A 310 5.28 -9.63 -21.78
C SER A 310 5.69 -11.04 -22.19
N ASN A 311 5.43 -11.44 -23.44
CA ASN A 311 5.74 -12.80 -23.94
C ASN A 311 7.24 -13.13 -23.97
N ASN A 312 8.09 -12.10 -23.96
CA ASN A 312 9.54 -12.26 -23.93
C ASN A 312 10.10 -12.28 -22.50
N ASP A 313 9.29 -11.96 -21.48
CA ASP A 313 9.74 -11.90 -20.10
C ASP A 313 9.98 -13.30 -19.53
N THR A 314 10.91 -13.39 -18.58
CA THR A 314 11.10 -14.58 -17.75
C THR A 314 10.69 -14.27 -16.32
N PHE A 315 10.24 -15.29 -15.58
CA PHE A 315 9.89 -15.13 -14.19
C PHE A 315 10.19 -16.35 -13.32
N ASN A 316 10.33 -16.13 -12.02
CA ASN A 316 10.27 -17.17 -10.99
C ASN A 316 9.51 -16.66 -9.77
N MET A 317 9.16 -17.55 -8.84
CA MET A 317 8.45 -17.20 -7.62
C MET A 317 9.02 -17.93 -6.40
N ILE A 318 8.98 -17.25 -5.26
CA ILE A 318 9.43 -17.75 -3.97
C ILE A 318 8.35 -17.39 -2.95
N ALA A 319 7.80 -18.39 -2.27
CA ALA A 319 6.98 -18.18 -1.08
C ALA A 319 7.84 -18.38 0.16
N TYR A 320 7.72 -17.52 1.16
CA TYR A 320 8.53 -17.61 2.37
C TYR A 320 7.72 -17.42 3.65
N ALA A 321 8.15 -18.15 4.67
CA ALA A 321 7.75 -18.01 6.07
C ALA A 321 8.96 -18.35 6.95
N ASN A 322 8.90 -19.42 7.76
CA ASN A 322 10.09 -20.02 8.39
C ASN A 322 10.96 -20.79 7.38
N LYS A 323 10.31 -21.36 6.37
CA LYS A 323 10.94 -22.07 5.26
C LYS A 323 10.65 -21.33 3.97
N THR A 324 11.46 -21.62 2.96
CA THR A 324 11.31 -21.04 1.63
C THR A 324 10.85 -22.13 0.66
N HIS A 325 9.80 -21.83 -0.09
CA HIS A 325 9.23 -22.70 -1.11
C HIS A 325 9.45 -22.06 -2.48
N TYR A 326 10.04 -22.82 -3.39
CA TYR A 326 10.40 -22.34 -4.72
C TYR A 326 9.41 -22.88 -5.75
N PHE A 327 9.00 -22.04 -6.68
CA PHE A 327 8.22 -22.50 -7.84
C PHE A 327 9.10 -23.27 -8.84
N SER A 328 10.34 -22.79 -9.04
CA SER A 328 11.37 -23.42 -9.86
C SER A 328 12.72 -23.34 -9.14
N ASP A 329 13.34 -24.49 -8.89
CA ASP A 329 14.61 -24.60 -8.13
C ASP A 329 15.86 -24.27 -8.97
N THR A 330 15.74 -24.23 -10.30
CA THR A 330 16.91 -24.22 -11.21
C THR A 330 17.13 -22.90 -11.94
N SER A 331 16.07 -22.20 -12.33
CA SER A 331 16.16 -20.94 -13.10
C SER A 331 14.80 -20.26 -13.27
N ASN A 332 14.83 -19.02 -13.75
CA ASN A 332 13.66 -18.35 -14.30
C ASN A 332 13.07 -19.15 -15.48
N LEU A 333 11.76 -19.05 -15.64
CA LEU A 333 10.97 -19.71 -16.66
C LEU A 333 10.39 -18.68 -17.64
N PRO A 334 10.27 -19.00 -18.94
CA PRO A 334 9.63 -18.10 -19.89
C PRO A 334 8.13 -17.95 -19.59
N PHE A 335 7.58 -16.77 -19.85
CA PHE A 335 6.14 -16.54 -19.76
C PHE A 335 5.39 -17.21 -20.92
N THR A 336 4.71 -18.32 -20.64
CA THR A 336 3.93 -19.14 -21.60
C THR A 336 2.61 -19.56 -20.97
N GLN A 337 1.66 -20.08 -21.77
CA GLN A 337 0.41 -20.59 -21.20
C GLN A 337 0.65 -21.73 -20.20
N ILE A 338 1.55 -22.67 -20.54
CA ILE A 338 1.89 -23.82 -19.68
C ILE A 338 2.45 -23.35 -18.33
N THR A 339 3.33 -22.34 -18.33
CA THR A 339 3.90 -21.80 -17.09
C THR A 339 2.88 -20.97 -16.32
N LEU A 340 1.98 -20.23 -16.99
CA LEU A 340 0.88 -19.49 -16.36
C LEU A 340 -0.13 -20.41 -15.63
N ASP A 341 -0.49 -21.54 -16.23
CA ASP A 341 -1.43 -22.50 -15.63
C ASP A 341 -0.81 -23.16 -14.39
N ARG A 342 0.45 -23.63 -14.52
CA ARG A 342 1.22 -24.19 -13.39
C ARG A 342 1.34 -23.20 -12.24
N THR A 343 1.61 -21.94 -12.57
CA THR A 343 1.71 -20.86 -11.59
C THR A 343 0.38 -20.62 -10.88
N SER A 344 -0.74 -20.62 -11.61
CA SER A 344 -2.06 -20.42 -11.00
C SER A 344 -2.36 -21.51 -9.96
N VAL A 345 -2.10 -22.79 -10.28
CA VAL A 345 -2.25 -23.92 -9.36
C VAL A 345 -1.31 -23.79 -8.14
N TRP A 346 -0.06 -23.40 -8.36
CA TRP A 346 0.91 -23.24 -7.28
C TRP A 346 0.51 -22.12 -6.32
N ILE A 347 0.07 -20.97 -6.84
CA ILE A 347 -0.39 -19.83 -6.03
C ILE A 347 -1.62 -20.21 -5.20
N ASP A 348 -2.58 -20.94 -5.81
CA ASP A 348 -3.81 -21.34 -5.12
C ASP A 348 -3.54 -22.30 -3.95
N GLY A 349 -2.54 -23.16 -4.10
CA GLY A 349 -2.09 -24.09 -3.06
C GLY A 349 -1.26 -23.46 -1.93
N LEU A 350 -0.93 -22.17 -1.96
CA LEU A 350 -0.19 -21.53 -0.88
C LEU A 350 -1.07 -21.37 0.37
N GLU A 351 -0.54 -21.76 1.53
CA GLU A 351 -1.21 -21.63 2.82
C GLU A 351 -0.31 -20.87 3.80
N ALA A 352 -0.94 -20.17 4.74
CA ALA A 352 -0.20 -19.42 5.76
C ALA A 352 0.44 -20.38 6.79
N GLU A 353 1.72 -20.18 7.09
CA GLU A 353 2.49 -20.99 8.04
C GLU A 353 3.54 -20.16 8.79
N GLY A 354 3.93 -20.58 10.00
CA GLY A 354 5.16 -20.14 10.66
C GLY A 354 5.39 -18.63 10.85
N GLY A 355 6.67 -18.25 10.96
CA GLY A 355 7.18 -16.89 11.08
C GLY A 355 7.60 -16.27 9.75
N THR A 356 8.43 -15.23 9.77
CA THR A 356 8.66 -14.32 8.63
C THR A 356 10.15 -14.14 8.33
N GLU A 357 10.85 -15.18 7.88
CA GLU A 357 12.29 -15.14 7.55
C GLU A 357 12.54 -14.50 6.16
N VAL A 358 12.20 -13.21 6.05
CA VAL A 358 12.33 -12.41 4.82
C VAL A 358 13.78 -12.26 4.37
N LEU A 359 14.74 -12.22 5.31
CA LEU A 359 16.16 -12.06 4.99
C LEU A 359 16.68 -13.23 4.16
N GLY A 360 16.26 -14.46 4.49
CA GLY A 360 16.64 -15.65 3.73
C GLY A 360 16.14 -15.60 2.28
N ALA A 361 14.88 -15.17 2.08
CA ALA A 361 14.29 -15.01 0.76
C ALA A 361 15.02 -13.93 -0.06
N ILE A 362 15.30 -12.77 0.54
CA ILE A 362 16.04 -11.68 -0.11
C ILE A 362 17.48 -12.10 -0.45
N LYS A 363 18.17 -12.79 0.46
CA LYS A 363 19.52 -13.34 0.21
C LYS A 363 19.54 -14.23 -1.01
N HIS A 364 18.57 -15.13 -1.12
CA HIS A 364 18.44 -16.00 -2.28
C HIS A 364 18.14 -15.22 -3.58
N SER A 365 17.35 -14.16 -3.47
CA SER A 365 16.89 -13.34 -4.60
C SER A 365 17.95 -12.42 -5.19
N LEU A 366 18.99 -12.11 -4.41
CA LEU A 366 20.09 -11.23 -4.79
C LEU A 366 21.42 -11.99 -4.93
N ASP A 367 21.39 -13.33 -4.93
CA ASP A 367 22.59 -14.16 -5.07
C ASP A 367 23.04 -14.16 -6.55
N PRO A 368 24.17 -13.52 -6.90
CA PRO A 368 24.61 -13.40 -8.29
C PRO A 368 25.00 -14.75 -8.92
N GLU A 369 25.22 -15.80 -8.11
CA GLU A 369 25.46 -17.15 -8.63
C GLU A 369 24.15 -17.86 -9.04
N ARG A 370 22.99 -17.35 -8.61
CA ARG A 370 21.67 -17.98 -8.78
C ARG A 370 20.72 -17.17 -9.63
N THR A 371 20.80 -15.86 -9.52
CA THR A 371 19.83 -14.94 -10.12
C THR A 371 20.56 -13.91 -10.97
N GLU A 372 20.04 -13.68 -12.17
CA GLU A 372 20.39 -12.50 -12.96
C GLU A 372 19.78 -11.25 -12.32
N ASP A 373 20.29 -10.07 -12.68
CA ASP A 373 19.68 -8.80 -12.28
C ASP A 373 18.18 -8.81 -12.63
N SER A 374 17.33 -8.64 -11.62
CA SER A 374 15.89 -8.92 -11.71
C SER A 374 15.05 -7.79 -11.13
N ILE A 375 13.82 -7.69 -11.63
CA ILE A 375 12.75 -6.91 -11.04
C ILE A 375 12.06 -7.80 -10.00
N ILE A 376 12.34 -7.52 -8.74
CA ILE A 376 11.80 -8.25 -7.59
C ILE A 376 10.50 -7.57 -7.16
N ILE A 377 9.41 -8.32 -7.11
CA ILE A 377 8.12 -7.84 -6.61
C ILE A 377 7.80 -8.62 -5.33
N LEU A 378 7.71 -7.90 -4.21
CA LEU A 378 7.53 -8.50 -2.88
C LEU A 378 6.11 -8.24 -2.36
N PHE A 379 5.43 -9.24 -1.81
CA PHE A 379 4.13 -9.10 -1.15
C PHE A 379 4.27 -9.51 0.33
N THR A 380 4.02 -8.61 1.27
CA THR A 380 4.20 -8.85 2.72
C THR A 380 3.42 -7.81 3.55
N ASP A 381 3.18 -8.09 4.84
CA ASP A 381 2.71 -7.09 5.81
C ASP A 381 3.88 -6.33 6.50
N GLY A 382 5.11 -6.77 6.27
CA GLY A 382 6.34 -6.14 6.75
C GLY A 382 6.60 -6.29 8.25
N GLN A 383 5.90 -7.19 8.94
CA GLN A 383 5.96 -7.28 10.41
C GLN A 383 7.19 -8.05 10.91
N VAL A 384 8.37 -7.46 10.72
CA VAL A 384 9.67 -7.99 11.18
C VAL A 384 10.35 -7.05 12.17
N GLY A 385 11.10 -7.60 13.12
CA GLY A 385 11.89 -6.84 14.10
C GLY A 385 13.33 -6.54 13.65
N ASN A 386 13.90 -7.34 12.75
CA ASN A 386 15.28 -7.20 12.27
C ASN A 386 15.37 -6.32 11.00
N GLU A 387 14.65 -5.20 10.99
CA GLU A 387 14.51 -4.31 9.83
C GLU A 387 15.88 -3.84 9.30
N ASP A 388 16.73 -3.32 10.18
CA ASP A 388 18.06 -2.81 9.83
C ASP A 388 18.96 -3.89 9.21
N GLU A 389 18.88 -5.14 9.70
CA GLU A 389 19.65 -6.27 9.17
C GLU A 389 19.30 -6.52 7.70
N VAL A 390 18.00 -6.47 7.37
CA VAL A 390 17.50 -6.67 6.00
C VAL A 390 17.86 -5.49 5.10
N LEU A 391 17.63 -4.26 5.57
CA LEU A 391 17.89 -3.05 4.79
C LEU A 391 19.39 -2.91 4.45
N ASN A 392 20.27 -3.19 5.41
CA ASN A 392 21.72 -3.16 5.19
C ASN A 392 22.15 -4.21 4.17
N TYR A 393 21.63 -5.45 4.27
CA TYR A 393 21.95 -6.49 3.29
C TYR A 393 21.53 -6.10 1.87
N VAL A 394 20.33 -5.54 1.70
CA VAL A 394 19.86 -5.07 0.38
C VAL A 394 20.76 -3.96 -0.14
N SER A 395 21.04 -2.93 0.67
CA SER A 395 21.90 -1.80 0.29
C SER A 395 23.27 -2.25 -0.24
N GLU A 396 23.85 -3.29 0.37
CA GLU A 396 25.16 -3.85 -0.01
C GLU A 396 25.12 -4.77 -1.24
N ASN A 397 23.99 -5.46 -1.50
CA ASN A 397 23.93 -6.56 -2.46
C ASN A 397 22.92 -6.37 -3.62
N ILE A 398 22.22 -5.23 -3.70
CA ILE A 398 21.15 -5.01 -4.68
C ILE A 398 21.60 -5.06 -6.16
N GLY A 399 22.88 -4.80 -6.46
CA GLY A 399 23.39 -4.86 -7.84
C GLY A 399 22.65 -3.90 -8.79
N ASN A 400 22.17 -4.42 -9.94
CA ASN A 400 21.23 -3.70 -10.82
C ASN A 400 19.77 -4.17 -10.66
N SER A 401 19.51 -5.06 -9.70
CA SER A 401 18.14 -5.48 -9.38
C SER A 401 17.34 -4.32 -8.78
N ARG A 402 16.01 -4.44 -8.82
CA ARG A 402 15.08 -3.48 -8.23
C ARG A 402 14.05 -4.20 -7.38
N ILE A 403 13.65 -3.64 -6.24
CA ILE A 403 12.64 -4.23 -5.35
C ILE A 403 11.41 -3.31 -5.28
N TYR A 404 10.26 -3.86 -5.63
CA TYR A 404 8.96 -3.21 -5.60
C TYR A 404 8.03 -3.91 -4.61
N PRO A 405 7.98 -3.47 -3.34
CA PRO A 405 7.18 -4.12 -2.33
C PRO A 405 5.72 -3.62 -2.30
N PHE A 406 4.79 -4.56 -2.16
CA PHE A 406 3.39 -4.37 -1.81
C PHE A 406 3.21 -4.67 -0.32
N GLY A 407 2.93 -3.64 0.47
CA GLY A 407 2.53 -3.76 1.86
C GLY A 407 1.04 -4.10 1.98
N ILE A 408 0.68 -5.27 2.51
CA ILE A 408 -0.70 -5.78 2.55
C ILE A 408 -1.14 -6.04 3.99
N ASP A 409 -1.89 -5.11 4.59
CA ASP A 409 -2.50 -5.30 5.91
C ASP A 409 -3.44 -4.13 6.26
N THR A 410 -4.21 -4.30 7.34
CA THR A 410 -4.87 -3.23 8.08
C THR A 410 -3.94 -2.45 9.02
N ALA A 411 -2.75 -2.99 9.29
CA ALA A 411 -1.71 -2.43 10.16
C ALA A 411 -0.31 -2.76 9.61
N VAL A 412 0.06 -2.20 8.45
CA VAL A 412 1.33 -2.50 7.77
C VAL A 412 2.49 -1.81 8.49
N ASN A 413 3.64 -2.47 8.57
CA ASN A 413 4.87 -1.80 8.93
C ASN A 413 5.38 -0.90 7.78
N SER A 414 4.74 0.26 7.62
CA SER A 414 4.97 1.16 6.49
C SER A 414 6.39 1.73 6.43
N TYR A 415 7.09 1.79 7.56
CA TYR A 415 8.51 2.16 7.61
C TYR A 415 9.35 1.17 6.80
N PHE A 416 9.29 -0.11 7.18
CA PHE A 416 10.11 -1.16 6.58
C PHE A 416 9.83 -1.27 5.08
N ILE A 417 8.57 -1.25 4.66
CA ILE A 417 8.18 -1.34 3.25
C ILE A 417 8.69 -0.16 2.43
N LYS A 418 8.56 1.09 2.93
CA LYS A 418 9.06 2.29 2.23
C LYS A 418 10.59 2.27 2.14
N LYS A 419 11.29 1.99 3.23
CA LYS A 419 12.75 1.94 3.25
C LYS A 419 13.30 0.80 2.39
N LEU A 420 12.65 -0.37 2.39
CA LEU A 420 13.03 -1.48 1.52
C LEU A 420 12.91 -1.13 0.03
N ALA A 421 11.84 -0.41 -0.35
CA ALA A 421 11.70 0.10 -1.70
C ALA A 421 12.80 1.13 -2.04
N GLU A 422 13.11 2.04 -1.13
CA GLU A 422 14.14 3.07 -1.29
C GLU A 422 15.53 2.44 -1.51
N VAL A 423 15.99 1.58 -0.60
CA VAL A 423 17.30 0.90 -0.73
C VAL A 423 17.32 -0.10 -1.89
N GLY A 424 16.16 -0.66 -2.22
CA GLY A 424 15.94 -1.54 -3.36
C GLY A 424 15.75 -0.83 -4.70
N ARG A 425 15.90 0.51 -4.78
CA ARG A 425 15.75 1.31 -6.02
C ARG A 425 14.39 1.13 -6.73
N GLY A 426 13.34 0.88 -5.96
CA GLY A 426 11.98 0.75 -6.44
C GLY A 426 11.02 1.71 -5.74
N LYS A 427 9.76 1.30 -5.65
CA LYS A 427 8.69 2.06 -5.02
C LYS A 427 7.75 1.13 -4.26
N ALA A 428 7.28 1.59 -3.11
CA ALA A 428 6.31 0.87 -2.30
C ALA A 428 4.87 1.17 -2.74
N GLU A 429 4.04 0.13 -2.77
CA GLU A 429 2.59 0.25 -2.85
C GLU A 429 1.96 -0.39 -1.62
N PHE A 430 0.79 0.08 -1.24
CA PHE A 430 0.11 -0.40 -0.04
C PHE A 430 -1.31 -0.82 -0.38
N ILE A 431 -1.70 -2.04 -0.05
CA ILE A 431 -3.04 -2.58 -0.26
C ILE A 431 -3.71 -2.71 1.09
N TYR A 432 -4.67 -1.81 1.37
CA TYR A 432 -5.59 -1.94 2.49
C TYR A 432 -6.78 -2.81 2.06
N PRO A 433 -7.36 -3.66 2.94
CA PRO A 433 -8.53 -4.45 2.59
C PRO A 433 -9.70 -3.61 2.08
N GLY A 434 -10.26 -4.02 0.94
CA GLY A 434 -11.32 -3.28 0.24
C GLY A 434 -10.82 -2.25 -0.79
N GLU A 435 -9.52 -1.94 -0.85
CA GLU A 435 -8.97 -1.13 -1.94
C GLU A 435 -8.88 -1.91 -3.26
N ARG A 436 -8.87 -1.17 -4.37
CA ARG A 436 -8.66 -1.72 -5.70
C ARG A 436 -7.19 -2.12 -5.89
N ILE A 437 -6.93 -3.43 -5.87
CA ILE A 437 -5.59 -4.02 -6.05
C ILE A 437 -5.04 -3.72 -7.45
N ASP A 438 -5.88 -3.79 -8.48
CA ASP A 438 -5.47 -3.72 -9.89
C ASP A 438 -4.82 -2.37 -10.18
N ASP A 439 -5.41 -1.27 -9.69
CA ASP A 439 -4.89 0.09 -9.87
C ASP A 439 -3.47 0.24 -9.30
N LYS A 440 -3.19 -0.43 -8.17
CA LYS A 440 -1.86 -0.43 -7.53
C LYS A 440 -0.87 -1.28 -8.31
N VAL A 441 -1.29 -2.46 -8.78
CA VAL A 441 -0.45 -3.33 -9.63
C VAL A 441 -0.08 -2.63 -10.93
N ILE A 442 -1.05 -2.02 -11.59
CA ILE A 442 -0.81 -1.35 -12.87
C ILE A 442 0.11 -0.14 -12.69
N ARG A 443 -0.08 0.64 -11.61
CA ARG A 443 0.85 1.72 -11.27
C ARG A 443 2.28 1.22 -11.08
N GLN A 444 2.45 0.08 -10.42
CA GLN A 444 3.77 -0.50 -10.23
C GLN A 444 4.38 -0.97 -11.56
N PHE A 445 3.61 -1.61 -12.42
CA PHE A 445 4.06 -2.05 -13.75
C PHE A 445 4.31 -0.88 -14.70
N ALA A 446 3.55 0.22 -14.58
CA ALA A 446 3.83 1.45 -15.27
C ALA A 446 5.23 1.94 -14.88
N ARG A 447 5.58 2.06 -13.59
CA ARG A 447 6.96 2.41 -13.18
C ARG A 447 8.03 1.47 -13.73
N ILE A 448 7.76 0.17 -13.75
CA ILE A 448 8.70 -0.85 -14.25
C ILE A 448 8.92 -0.74 -15.77
N THR A 449 7.93 -0.28 -16.52
CA THR A 449 7.94 -0.26 -18.00
C THR A 449 8.07 1.14 -18.59
N SER A 450 7.79 2.18 -17.82
CA SER A 450 7.87 3.58 -18.21
C SER A 450 9.32 3.96 -18.47
N PRO A 451 9.55 4.87 -19.44
CA PRO A 451 10.84 5.49 -19.57
C PRO A 451 11.16 6.25 -18.27
N SER A 452 12.43 6.22 -17.91
CA SER A 452 12.94 6.93 -16.75
C SER A 452 13.96 7.98 -17.18
N ALA A 453 14.13 8.99 -16.35
CA ALA A 453 15.23 9.94 -16.45
C ALA A 453 16.13 9.82 -15.21
N ASN A 454 17.43 9.91 -15.44
CA ASN A 454 18.47 9.95 -14.43
C ASN A 454 19.28 11.24 -14.56
N GLU A 455 20.39 11.35 -13.81
CA GLU A 455 21.22 12.56 -13.79
C GLU A 455 20.39 13.82 -13.50
N ILE A 456 19.55 13.73 -12.47
CA ILE A 456 18.59 14.80 -12.13
C ILE A 456 19.33 15.99 -11.51
N GLU A 457 19.11 17.17 -12.08
CA GLU A 457 19.71 18.43 -11.67
C GLU A 457 18.63 19.49 -11.45
N LEU A 458 18.84 20.33 -10.43
CA LEU A 458 18.02 21.49 -10.10
C LEU A 458 18.84 22.77 -10.27
N GLU A 459 18.47 23.60 -11.24
CA GLU A 459 19.08 24.92 -11.44
C GLU A 459 18.21 25.99 -10.75
N TRP A 460 18.85 26.88 -9.98
CA TRP A 460 18.20 27.87 -9.13
C TRP A 460 18.45 29.28 -9.66
N ASN A 461 17.70 29.66 -10.69
CA ASN A 461 17.89 30.92 -11.41
C ASN A 461 17.39 32.09 -10.57
N ASN A 462 18.30 33.00 -10.21
CA ASN A 462 18.04 34.17 -9.36
C ASN A 462 17.64 33.83 -7.90
N LEU A 463 18.02 32.65 -7.39
CA LEU A 463 17.81 32.22 -6.00
C LEU A 463 19.20 31.91 -5.38
N LYS A 464 19.44 32.28 -4.10
CA LYS A 464 20.76 32.07 -3.44
C LYS A 464 20.65 31.12 -2.25
N THR A 465 21.70 30.31 -2.06
CA THR A 465 21.89 29.34 -0.97
C THR A 465 20.73 28.36 -0.86
N VAL A 466 20.98 27.08 -1.16
CA VAL A 466 19.88 26.12 -1.21
C VAL A 466 20.23 24.87 -0.42
N GLU A 467 19.46 24.61 0.63
CA GLU A 467 19.38 23.28 1.20
C GLU A 467 18.13 22.60 0.66
N VAL A 468 18.34 21.60 -0.19
CA VAL A 468 17.30 20.85 -0.91
C VAL A 468 17.17 19.44 -0.33
N PHE A 469 15.93 18.94 -0.29
CA PHE A 469 15.57 17.56 -0.03
C PHE A 469 14.61 17.03 -1.13
N PRO A 470 14.77 15.77 -1.56
CA PRO A 470 15.88 14.86 -1.21
C PRO A 470 17.23 15.38 -1.74
N LYS A 471 18.35 14.99 -1.10
CA LYS A 471 19.70 15.43 -1.50
C LYS A 471 20.15 14.85 -2.84
N ARG A 472 19.60 13.70 -3.20
CA ARG A 472 19.84 13.01 -4.47
C ARG A 472 18.52 12.43 -4.97
N ILE A 473 18.28 12.60 -6.26
CA ILE A 473 17.16 11.97 -6.96
C ILE A 473 17.80 11.01 -7.95
N ALA A 474 17.76 9.72 -7.64
CA ALA A 474 18.44 8.72 -8.45
C ALA A 474 17.79 8.57 -9.83
N GLU A 475 16.46 8.51 -9.86
CA GLU A 475 15.68 8.23 -11.04
C GLU A 475 14.26 8.77 -10.88
N VAL A 476 13.66 9.24 -11.97
CA VAL A 476 12.28 9.70 -12.03
C VAL A 476 11.58 9.04 -13.20
N TYR A 477 10.29 8.75 -13.03
CA TYR A 477 9.47 8.04 -14.01
C TYR A 477 8.52 9.01 -14.71
N ASP A 478 8.16 8.67 -15.95
CA ASP A 478 7.18 9.43 -16.73
C ASP A 478 5.89 9.66 -15.95
N MET A 479 5.42 10.91 -15.94
CA MET A 479 4.20 11.38 -15.29
C MET A 479 4.12 11.12 -13.77
N GLU A 480 5.19 10.67 -13.13
CA GLU A 480 5.21 10.45 -11.68
C GLU A 480 5.65 11.72 -10.94
N PRO A 481 4.83 12.27 -10.03
CA PRO A 481 5.18 13.48 -9.30
C PRO A 481 6.43 13.32 -8.43
N VAL A 482 7.33 14.29 -8.54
CA VAL A 482 8.57 14.40 -7.75
C VAL A 482 8.45 15.60 -6.82
N ASN A 483 8.46 15.35 -5.51
CA ASN A 483 8.36 16.39 -4.50
C ASN A 483 9.74 16.85 -4.04
N ILE A 484 9.93 18.17 -4.01
CA ILE A 484 11.17 18.85 -3.65
C ILE A 484 10.86 19.85 -2.54
N LEU A 485 11.56 19.71 -1.41
CA LEU A 485 11.55 20.68 -0.32
C LEU A 485 12.86 21.45 -0.34
N ALA A 486 12.79 22.78 -0.42
CA ALA A 486 13.97 23.63 -0.48
C ALA A 486 13.86 24.86 0.42
N ARG A 487 14.95 25.15 1.13
CA ARG A 487 15.13 26.42 1.85
C ARG A 487 15.96 27.37 1.00
N VAL A 488 15.42 28.55 0.71
CA VAL A 488 16.04 29.58 -0.15
C VAL A 488 16.28 30.87 0.62
N TYR A 489 17.34 31.58 0.26
CA TYR A 489 17.72 32.85 0.86
C TYR A 489 17.89 33.92 -0.22
N LYS A 490 17.37 35.14 0.02
CA LYS A 490 17.59 36.39 -0.76
C LYS A 490 18.35 36.25 -2.11
N PRO A 491 17.69 36.34 -3.27
CA PRO A 491 16.24 36.59 -3.49
C PRO A 491 15.38 35.34 -3.26
N ILE A 492 14.08 35.54 -2.97
CA ILE A 492 13.06 34.47 -3.00
C ILE A 492 12.21 34.49 -4.29
N GLU A 493 12.49 35.46 -5.18
CA GLU A 493 11.86 35.57 -6.49
C GLU A 493 12.82 35.05 -7.57
N GLY A 494 12.38 34.06 -8.33
CA GLY A 494 13.21 33.44 -9.36
C GLY A 494 12.52 32.30 -10.08
N GLU A 495 13.33 31.39 -10.59
CA GLU A 495 12.88 30.22 -11.33
C GLU A 495 13.70 29.00 -10.88
N VAL A 496 13.01 27.88 -10.71
CA VAL A 496 13.65 26.58 -10.48
C VAL A 496 13.48 25.75 -11.75
N VAL A 497 14.59 25.29 -12.32
CA VAL A 497 14.59 24.40 -13.49
C VAL A 497 14.94 23.00 -13.03
N PHE A 498 13.99 22.08 -13.15
CA PHE A 498 14.18 20.65 -12.95
C PHE A 498 14.57 20.02 -14.28
N SER A 499 15.71 19.34 -14.35
CA SER A 499 16.14 18.67 -15.58
C SER A 499 16.79 17.31 -15.32
N GLY A 500 16.78 16.46 -16.36
CA GLY A 500 17.35 15.12 -16.32
C GLY A 500 17.58 14.57 -17.72
N LYS A 501 18.08 13.34 -17.80
CA LYS A 501 18.32 12.65 -19.07
C LYS A 501 17.61 11.32 -19.14
N SER A 502 16.88 11.10 -20.23
CA SER A 502 16.39 9.77 -20.62
C SER A 502 17.15 9.32 -21.86
N GLY A 503 18.15 8.46 -21.65
CA GLY A 503 19.12 8.12 -22.70
C GLY A 503 19.85 9.35 -23.24
N LYS A 504 19.57 9.73 -24.49
CA LYS A 504 20.14 10.93 -25.14
C LYS A 504 19.23 12.17 -25.06
N VAL A 505 17.99 12.01 -24.59
CA VAL A 505 17.00 13.08 -24.54
C VAL A 505 17.12 13.83 -23.23
N LYS A 506 17.23 15.16 -23.27
CA LYS A 506 17.13 16.01 -22.08
C LYS A 506 15.66 16.29 -21.80
N VAL A 507 15.21 15.98 -20.58
CA VAL A 507 13.89 16.34 -20.06
C VAL A 507 14.08 17.56 -19.16
N SER A 508 13.21 18.56 -19.26
CA SER A 508 13.30 19.78 -18.46
C SER A 508 11.94 20.39 -18.21
N GLN A 509 11.72 20.88 -16.99
CA GLN A 509 10.55 21.65 -16.60
C GLN A 509 11.00 22.84 -15.76
N SER A 510 10.29 23.95 -15.85
CA SER A 510 10.57 25.11 -15.00
C SER A 510 9.37 25.55 -14.21
N LEU A 511 9.65 26.11 -13.03
CA LEU A 511 8.65 26.59 -12.10
C LEU A 511 9.09 27.97 -11.58
N HIS A 512 8.30 28.98 -11.92
CA HIS A 512 8.52 30.34 -11.43
C HIS A 512 7.91 30.52 -10.04
N THR A 513 8.59 31.25 -9.17
CA THR A 513 8.10 31.51 -7.80
C THR A 513 6.80 32.33 -7.80
N SER A 514 6.53 33.10 -8.86
CA SER A 514 5.31 33.89 -9.03
C SER A 514 4.06 33.07 -9.34
N SER A 515 4.21 31.81 -9.81
CA SER A 515 3.08 30.89 -10.02
C SER A 515 2.80 29.99 -8.80
N MET A 516 3.62 30.08 -7.76
CA MET A 516 3.45 29.31 -6.54
C MET A 516 2.34 29.88 -5.67
N SER A 517 1.59 28.99 -5.00
CA SER A 517 0.62 29.40 -3.98
C SER A 517 1.35 29.87 -2.72
N GLU A 518 0.82 30.88 -2.04
CA GLU A 518 1.34 31.27 -0.73
C GLU A 518 0.76 30.34 0.35
N GLY A 519 1.65 29.71 1.12
CA GLY A 519 1.26 28.82 2.21
C GLY A 519 0.96 29.57 3.53
N CYS A 520 0.16 28.96 4.41
CA CYS A 520 -0.33 29.65 5.61
C CYS A 520 0.66 29.74 6.79
N THR A 521 1.70 28.91 6.87
CA THR A 521 2.56 28.85 8.09
C THR A 521 4.01 28.47 7.80
N TYR A 522 4.92 29.45 7.83
CA TYR A 522 6.36 29.25 7.68
C TYR A 522 6.94 28.26 8.69
N ASN A 523 6.52 28.36 9.97
CA ASN A 523 7.00 27.51 11.05
C ASN A 523 6.75 26.01 10.81
N LEU A 524 5.67 25.64 10.11
CA LEU A 524 5.33 24.25 9.84
C LEU A 524 6.35 23.63 8.89
N LEU A 525 6.63 24.29 7.76
CA LEU A 525 7.62 23.82 6.81
C LEU A 525 9.05 23.93 7.32
N GLU A 526 9.36 24.90 8.18
CA GLU A 526 10.69 24.96 8.81
C GLU A 526 10.94 23.72 9.67
N LYS A 527 9.93 23.29 10.43
CA LYS A 527 10.02 22.05 11.18
C LYS A 527 10.13 20.82 10.26
N LEU A 528 9.36 20.78 9.16
CA LEU A 528 9.46 19.67 8.21
C LEU A 528 10.84 19.59 7.56
N TRP A 529 11.41 20.73 7.17
CA TRP A 529 12.76 20.82 6.64
C TRP A 529 13.81 20.37 7.66
N ALA A 530 13.69 20.81 8.91
CA ALA A 530 14.57 20.37 9.98
C ALA A 530 14.45 18.85 10.24
N ARG A 531 13.25 18.28 10.12
CA ARG A 531 13.05 16.83 10.19
C ARG A 531 13.80 16.11 9.08
N LYS A 532 13.74 16.59 7.84
CA LYS A 532 14.50 16.01 6.71
C LYS A 532 16.02 16.10 6.91
N MET A 533 16.53 17.17 7.51
CA MET A 533 17.94 17.23 7.91
C MET A 533 18.31 16.18 8.97
N ILE A 534 17.47 16.02 10.00
CA ILE A 534 17.71 15.05 11.07
C ILE A 534 17.65 13.63 10.51
N GLU A 535 16.66 13.31 9.68
CA GLU A 535 16.49 12.01 9.02
C GLU A 535 17.75 11.62 8.21
N GLU A 536 18.28 12.55 7.41
CA GLU A 536 19.52 12.34 6.64
C GLU A 536 20.74 12.07 7.55
N LEU A 537 20.84 12.76 8.71
CA LEU A 537 21.91 12.52 9.68
C LEU A 537 21.74 11.19 10.41
N GLU A 538 20.50 10.76 10.69
CA GLU A 538 20.18 9.47 11.27
C GLU A 538 20.53 8.33 10.31
N ASP A 539 20.17 8.46 9.02
CA ASP A 539 20.54 7.49 7.97
C ASP A 539 22.07 7.40 7.82
N MET A 540 22.79 8.54 7.86
CA MET A 540 24.25 8.54 7.88
C MET A 540 24.85 7.87 9.12
N LEU A 541 24.19 7.97 10.28
CA LEU A 541 24.70 7.42 11.55
C LEU A 541 24.82 5.89 11.48
N VAL A 542 23.90 5.21 10.78
CA VAL A 542 23.88 3.75 10.62
C VAL A 542 25.14 3.21 9.92
N VAL A 543 25.68 3.96 8.95
CA VAL A 543 26.79 3.52 8.10
C VAL A 543 28.13 4.18 8.45
N THR A 544 28.18 5.01 9.50
CA THR A 544 29.36 5.85 9.82
C THR A 544 30.35 5.15 10.76
N VAL A 545 31.65 5.37 10.52
CA VAL A 545 32.73 4.91 11.43
C VAL A 545 32.71 5.64 12.79
N PRO A 546 33.10 4.98 13.90
CA PRO A 546 33.01 5.54 15.26
C PRO A 546 33.64 6.92 15.47
N ARG A 547 34.67 7.27 14.69
CA ARG A 547 35.35 8.59 14.77
C ARG A 547 34.47 9.78 14.37
N ARG A 548 33.47 9.58 13.50
CA ARG A 548 32.56 10.63 13.04
C ARG A 548 31.19 10.55 13.71
N GLU A 549 30.87 9.41 14.31
CA GLU A 549 29.61 9.13 14.99
C GLU A 549 29.24 10.21 16.01
N ASN A 550 30.14 10.52 16.95
CA ASN A 550 29.88 11.52 18.00
C ASN A 550 29.50 12.90 17.42
N ARG A 551 30.17 13.33 16.34
CA ARG A 551 29.87 14.61 15.69
C ARG A 551 28.47 14.62 15.06
N ILE A 552 28.07 13.52 14.42
CA ILE A 552 26.73 13.38 13.84
C ILE A 552 25.68 13.39 14.95
N ARG A 553 25.88 12.64 16.04
CA ARG A 553 24.99 12.61 17.20
C ARG A 553 24.81 14.00 17.83
N GLU A 554 25.91 14.73 18.04
CA GLU A 554 25.87 16.11 18.56
C GLU A 554 25.08 17.06 17.65
N GLU A 555 25.25 16.96 16.33
CA GLU A 555 24.51 17.79 15.38
C GLU A 555 23.01 17.42 15.34
N ILE A 556 22.65 16.13 15.41
CA ILE A 556 21.26 15.67 15.55
C ILE A 556 20.62 16.28 16.79
N ILE A 557 21.26 16.16 17.96
CA ILE A 557 20.74 16.69 19.23
C ILE A 557 20.59 18.22 19.15
N LYS A 558 21.56 18.90 18.56
CA LYS A 558 21.54 20.36 18.39
C LYS A 558 20.39 20.82 17.48
N LEU A 559 20.18 20.18 16.34
CA LEU A 559 19.07 20.49 15.43
C LEU A 559 17.73 20.19 16.09
N SER A 560 17.62 19.02 16.73
CA SER A 560 16.44 18.60 17.48
C SER A 560 16.02 19.64 18.53
N LYS A 561 16.97 20.07 19.40
CA LYS A 561 16.73 21.12 20.41
C LYS A 561 16.45 22.49 19.80
N LYS A 562 17.10 22.86 18.69
CA LYS A 562 16.91 24.16 18.02
C LYS A 562 15.51 24.32 17.43
N TYR A 563 15.00 23.28 16.76
CA TYR A 563 13.71 23.31 16.07
C TYR A 563 12.56 22.74 16.91
N GLY A 564 12.85 22.17 18.08
CA GLY A 564 11.86 21.57 18.97
C GLY A 564 11.23 20.29 18.39
N ILE A 565 12.04 19.45 17.75
CA ILE A 565 11.59 18.24 17.05
C ILE A 565 12.28 17.04 17.66
N MET A 566 11.54 16.02 18.09
CA MET A 566 12.13 14.77 18.58
C MET A 566 12.93 14.06 17.49
N SER A 567 14.07 13.48 17.88
CA SER A 567 14.87 12.56 17.07
C SER A 567 15.07 11.25 17.84
N SER A 568 15.71 10.26 17.20
CA SER A 568 16.13 9.01 17.84
C SER A 568 17.04 9.20 19.07
N LEU A 569 17.65 10.38 19.23
CA LEU A 569 18.61 10.71 20.28
C LEU A 569 18.07 11.66 21.36
N THR A 570 16.83 12.14 21.21
CA THR A 570 16.18 13.05 22.15
C THR A 570 14.85 12.51 22.65
N SER A 571 14.37 13.08 23.75
CA SER A 571 13.12 12.69 24.41
C SER A 571 12.44 13.92 24.99
N PHE A 572 11.11 13.94 25.00
CA PHE A 572 10.39 14.96 25.76
C PHE A 572 10.21 14.49 27.20
N ILE A 573 10.55 15.37 28.15
CA ILE A 573 10.38 15.15 29.58
C ILE A 573 9.55 16.28 30.20
N ALA A 574 8.55 15.93 30.99
CA ALA A 574 7.78 16.87 31.81
C ALA A 574 7.78 16.40 33.27
N VAL A 575 7.90 17.33 34.21
CA VAL A 575 7.93 17.04 35.65
C VAL A 575 6.95 17.93 36.37
N HIS A 576 5.96 17.32 37.02
CA HIS A 576 5.07 18.00 37.93
C HIS A 576 5.57 17.82 39.36
N VAL A 577 6.22 18.87 39.88
CA VAL A 577 6.70 18.91 41.25
C VAL A 577 5.53 19.04 42.21
N ARG A 578 5.29 18.01 43.01
CA ARG A 578 4.19 17.99 43.99
C ARG A 578 4.59 18.70 45.27
N ASN A 579 3.67 19.50 45.81
CA ASN A 579 3.81 20.07 47.15
C ASN A 579 3.84 18.96 48.21
N ASN A 580 2.97 17.97 48.06
CA ASN A 580 2.93 16.77 48.91
C ASN A 580 3.52 15.59 48.13
N LYS A 581 4.80 15.30 48.38
CA LYS A 581 5.50 14.17 47.76
C LYS A 581 4.83 12.85 48.14
N VAL A 582 4.68 11.99 47.16
CA VAL A 582 4.10 10.67 47.36
C VAL A 582 5.15 9.71 47.92
N THR A 583 4.77 8.84 48.83
CA THR A 583 5.67 7.82 49.39
C THR A 583 5.49 6.48 48.67
N GLY A 584 6.60 5.75 48.49
CA GLY A 584 6.62 4.47 47.78
C GLY A 584 6.66 4.60 46.26
N LEU A 585 7.08 3.53 45.60
CA LEU A 585 7.10 3.44 44.14
C LEU A 585 5.71 3.07 43.60
N PRO A 586 5.33 3.61 42.43
CA PRO A 586 4.10 3.22 41.77
C PRO A 586 4.17 1.78 41.28
N ILE A 587 3.01 1.17 41.04
CA ILE A 587 2.93 -0.11 40.33
C ILE A 587 2.94 0.17 38.83
N THR A 588 3.97 -0.31 38.13
CA THR A 588 4.06 -0.22 36.67
C THR A 588 2.99 -1.09 36.00
N LYS A 589 2.28 -0.50 35.05
CA LYS A 589 1.25 -1.12 34.22
C LYS A 589 1.51 -0.76 32.76
N THR A 590 1.98 -1.75 31.99
CA THR A 590 2.01 -1.64 30.53
C THR A 590 0.58 -1.76 30.00
N ILE A 591 0.18 -0.81 29.17
CA ILE A 591 -1.14 -0.77 28.56
C ILE A 591 -1.13 -1.69 27.35
N PRO A 592 -2.06 -2.67 27.26
CA PRO A 592 -2.16 -3.51 26.09
C PRO A 592 -2.71 -2.73 24.90
N VAL A 593 -2.33 -3.17 23.69
CA VAL A 593 -2.90 -2.69 22.43
C VAL A 593 -3.79 -3.77 21.82
N SER A 594 -4.72 -3.37 20.96
CA SER A 594 -5.61 -4.30 20.24
C SER A 594 -4.80 -5.27 19.38
N LEU A 595 -5.31 -6.48 19.18
CA LEU A 595 -4.86 -7.29 18.04
C LEU A 595 -5.36 -6.62 16.75
N PRO A 596 -4.54 -6.48 15.70
CA PRO A 596 -5.02 -5.82 14.49
C PRO A 596 -6.19 -6.56 13.83
N ARG A 597 -7.09 -5.81 13.19
CA ARG A 597 -8.30 -6.36 12.58
C ARG A 597 -7.97 -7.45 11.56
N GLY A 598 -8.71 -8.55 11.59
CA GLY A 598 -8.52 -9.68 10.68
C GLY A 598 -7.39 -10.63 11.07
N TRP A 599 -6.53 -10.27 12.04
CA TRP A 599 -5.55 -11.21 12.59
C TRP A 599 -6.25 -12.22 13.52
N LYS A 600 -5.77 -13.46 13.49
CA LYS A 600 -6.16 -14.50 14.45
C LYS A 600 -5.05 -14.66 15.48
N ALA A 601 -5.39 -14.72 16.77
CA ALA A 601 -4.42 -15.09 17.79
C ALA A 601 -3.94 -16.54 17.53
N THR A 602 -2.73 -16.72 17.00
CA THR A 602 -2.12 -18.04 16.84
C THR A 602 -1.27 -18.39 18.05
N ALA A 603 -1.10 -19.69 18.30
CA ALA A 603 -0.21 -20.18 19.35
C ALA A 603 1.24 -19.68 19.14
N ASP A 604 1.69 -19.51 17.90
CA ASP A 604 3.03 -19.00 17.57
C ASP A 604 3.18 -17.49 17.84
N MET A 605 2.11 -16.69 17.75
CA MET A 605 2.10 -15.29 18.22
C MET A 605 2.14 -15.18 19.75
N ALA A 606 1.70 -16.22 20.46
CA ALA A 606 1.69 -16.30 21.92
C ALA A 606 2.90 -17.06 22.51
N CYS A 607 3.65 -17.82 21.71
CA CYS A 607 4.67 -18.75 22.18
C CYS A 607 6.10 -18.25 21.91
N THR A 608 6.46 -17.14 22.56
CA THR A 608 7.84 -16.92 23.05
C THR A 608 7.93 -17.13 24.56
N SER A 609 6.98 -17.88 25.14
CA SER A 609 7.01 -18.28 26.53
C SER A 609 6.85 -19.81 26.69
N LEU A 610 7.88 -20.40 27.29
CA LEU A 610 7.90 -21.69 28.01
C LEU A 610 7.64 -22.97 27.20
N ARG A 611 8.73 -23.65 26.83
CA ARG A 611 8.97 -25.05 27.26
C ARG A 611 10.45 -25.34 27.30
N GLU A 612 10.96 -25.44 28.53
CA GLU A 612 12.29 -25.93 28.84
C GLU A 612 12.50 -27.33 28.24
N LEU A 613 13.66 -27.48 27.60
CA LEU A 613 14.31 -28.74 27.31
C LEU A 613 14.39 -29.58 28.60
N SER A 614 13.61 -30.65 28.68
CA SER A 614 14.02 -31.81 29.46
C SER A 614 13.50 -33.13 28.88
N SER A 615 14.48 -33.94 28.49
CA SER A 615 14.50 -35.41 28.44
C SER A 615 14.27 -36.10 27.08
N PRO A 616 15.02 -37.19 26.78
CA PRO A 616 15.41 -37.52 25.42
C PRO A 616 14.77 -38.83 24.91
N TYR A 617 14.86 -39.02 23.59
CA TYR A 617 14.70 -40.27 22.84
C TYR A 617 13.42 -41.09 23.06
N SER A 618 12.52 -41.04 22.06
CA SER A 618 11.76 -42.22 21.64
C SER A 618 11.49 -42.13 20.14
N THR A 619 12.05 -43.07 19.39
CA THR A 619 11.79 -43.26 17.96
C THR A 619 10.34 -43.72 17.74
N PRO A 620 9.65 -43.29 16.66
CA PRO A 620 8.41 -43.92 16.25
C PRO A 620 8.69 -45.02 15.21
N ARG A 621 8.21 -46.24 15.48
CA ARG A 621 7.95 -47.27 14.46
C ARG A 621 6.60 -46.97 13.79
N PRO A 622 6.44 -47.27 12.48
CA PRO A 622 5.16 -47.16 11.81
C PRO A 622 4.30 -48.41 12.08
N GLN A 623 3.02 -48.23 12.35
CA GLN A 623 2.02 -49.28 12.17
C GLN A 623 0.93 -48.78 11.22
N SER A 624 0.77 -49.55 10.16
CA SER A 624 -0.31 -49.54 9.19
C SER A 624 -1.66 -49.75 9.86
N ALA A 625 -2.70 -49.06 9.38
CA ALA A 625 -4.08 -49.42 9.63
C ALA A 625 -4.86 -49.39 8.31
N ASP A 626 -5.51 -50.52 8.07
CA ASP A 626 -6.22 -50.91 6.86
C ASP A 626 -7.49 -50.10 6.60
N PHE A 627 -7.79 -49.98 5.32
CA PHE A 627 -9.07 -49.58 4.74
C PHE A 627 -10.20 -50.50 5.18
N VAL A 628 -11.30 -49.95 5.68
CA VAL A 628 -12.63 -50.58 5.60
C VAL A 628 -13.67 -49.54 5.22
N LEU A 629 -14.26 -49.74 4.04
CA LEU A 629 -15.44 -49.04 3.51
C LEU A 629 -16.70 -49.56 4.20
N HIS A 630 -17.55 -48.66 4.71
CA HIS A 630 -18.98 -48.94 4.87
C HIS A 630 -19.82 -47.69 4.58
N ASN A 631 -20.66 -47.82 3.54
CA ASN A 631 -21.85 -46.99 3.30
C ASN A 631 -23.05 -47.69 3.97
N PRO A 632 -24.01 -46.96 4.53
CA PRO A 632 -25.29 -46.83 3.82
C PRO A 632 -25.99 -45.47 3.97
N GLU A 633 -26.74 -45.07 2.93
CA GLU A 633 -27.77 -44.01 2.92
C GLU A 633 -29.15 -44.58 3.37
N PRO A 634 -30.27 -43.81 3.35
CA PRO A 634 -30.56 -42.50 3.96
C PRO A 634 -31.88 -42.52 4.78
N GLU A 635 -32.15 -41.52 5.63
CA GLU A 635 -33.47 -40.85 5.79
C GLU A 635 -33.52 -39.90 7.01
N ASN A 636 -33.77 -38.62 6.70
CA ASN A 636 -34.62 -37.59 7.33
C ASN A 636 -34.52 -37.16 8.82
N GLN A 637 -34.57 -35.81 8.90
CA GLN A 637 -35.05 -34.92 9.97
C GLN A 637 -34.14 -34.72 11.20
N LEU A 638 -33.35 -33.64 11.12
CA LEU A 638 -32.88 -32.89 12.29
C LEU A 638 -33.09 -31.39 12.05
N ASP A 639 -33.89 -30.81 12.93
CA ASP A 639 -34.19 -29.38 13.02
C ASP A 639 -32.90 -28.54 13.16
N LEU A 640 -32.77 -27.55 12.28
CA LEU A 640 -31.70 -26.55 12.35
C LEU A 640 -32.02 -25.51 13.46
N PRO A 641 -31.03 -25.13 14.30
CA PRO A 641 -31.22 -24.12 15.35
C PRO A 641 -31.50 -22.71 14.78
N CYS A 642 -32.25 -21.93 15.56
CA CYS A 642 -32.83 -20.62 15.24
C CYS A 642 -31.87 -19.46 14.86
N PHE A 643 -30.55 -19.68 14.77
CA PHE A 643 -29.61 -18.66 14.29
C PHE A 643 -29.44 -18.62 12.76
N LEU A 644 -30.01 -19.59 12.03
CA LEU A 644 -29.99 -19.65 10.56
C LEU A 644 -31.25 -19.06 9.88
N THR A 645 -32.15 -18.45 10.65
CA THR A 645 -33.43 -17.91 10.14
C THR A 645 -33.54 -16.37 10.08
N GLU A 646 -32.50 -15.62 10.47
CA GLU A 646 -32.54 -14.13 10.46
C GLU A 646 -31.52 -13.49 9.50
N GLN A 647 -31.37 -14.03 8.29
CA GLN A 647 -30.75 -13.29 7.18
C GLN A 647 -31.50 -13.47 5.86
N ARG A 648 -32.83 -13.33 5.89
CA ARG A 648 -33.60 -13.10 4.66
C ARG A 648 -34.78 -12.21 4.95
N GLU A 649 -34.55 -10.91 5.05
CA GLU A 649 -35.48 -9.93 4.49
C GLU A 649 -34.88 -8.52 4.47
N HIS A 650 -34.88 -7.94 3.26
CA HIS A 650 -34.58 -6.54 2.91
C HIS A 650 -33.10 -6.10 2.82
N GLY A 651 -32.32 -6.78 1.98
CA GLY A 651 -31.21 -6.16 1.25
C GLY A 651 -31.54 -6.12 -0.24
N ARG A 652 -31.72 -4.92 -0.83
CA ARG A 652 -31.57 -4.79 -2.29
C ARG A 652 -30.15 -5.23 -2.61
N LYS A 653 -29.98 -6.30 -3.40
CA LYS A 653 -28.67 -6.67 -3.96
C LYS A 653 -28.05 -5.43 -4.61
N ALA A 654 -26.85 -5.06 -4.18
CA ALA A 654 -26.10 -3.97 -4.80
C ALA A 654 -25.73 -4.41 -6.22
N ALA A 655 -26.02 -3.58 -7.23
CA ALA A 655 -25.72 -3.93 -8.62
C ALA A 655 -24.20 -4.07 -8.82
N VAL A 656 -23.78 -5.13 -9.53
CA VAL A 656 -22.36 -5.36 -9.88
C VAL A 656 -21.83 -4.15 -10.65
N SER A 657 -20.73 -3.56 -10.18
CA SER A 657 -20.16 -2.38 -10.82
C SER A 657 -19.44 -2.75 -12.13
N LEU A 658 -19.41 -1.84 -13.10
CA LEU A 658 -18.65 -2.03 -14.34
C LEU A 658 -17.16 -2.31 -14.07
N PRO A 659 -16.47 -1.57 -13.18
CA PRO A 659 -15.09 -1.88 -12.81
C PRO A 659 -14.87 -3.31 -12.34
N ASP A 660 -15.78 -3.87 -11.52
CA ASP A 660 -15.67 -5.25 -11.03
C ASP A 660 -15.75 -6.25 -12.18
N ILE A 661 -16.65 -6.02 -13.15
CA ILE A 661 -16.79 -6.88 -14.33
C ILE A 661 -15.52 -6.85 -15.18
N LEU A 662 -15.01 -5.65 -15.50
CA LEU A 662 -13.81 -5.51 -16.33
C LEU A 662 -12.59 -6.15 -15.67
N ARG A 663 -12.51 -6.11 -14.34
CA ARG A 663 -11.48 -6.77 -13.54
C ARG A 663 -11.53 -8.29 -13.67
N VAL A 664 -12.70 -8.90 -13.45
CA VAL A 664 -12.85 -10.37 -13.58
C VAL A 664 -12.48 -10.80 -15.00
N ILE A 665 -12.89 -10.03 -16.01
CA ILE A 665 -12.50 -10.28 -17.41
C ILE A 665 -10.98 -10.23 -17.56
N ALA A 666 -10.33 -9.13 -17.16
CA ALA A 666 -8.89 -8.92 -17.33
C ALA A 666 -8.05 -10.00 -16.62
N ARG A 667 -8.49 -10.48 -15.45
CA ARG A 667 -7.86 -11.58 -14.70
C ARG A 667 -7.92 -12.93 -15.41
N ASN A 668 -8.73 -13.09 -16.44
CA ASN A 668 -8.87 -14.34 -17.17
C ASN A 668 -8.25 -14.29 -18.58
N GLN A 669 -7.29 -13.38 -18.82
CA GLN A 669 -6.53 -13.35 -20.07
C GLN A 669 -5.51 -14.50 -20.14
N GLN A 670 -5.48 -15.21 -21.28
CA GLN A 670 -4.47 -16.20 -21.61
C GLN A 670 -3.12 -15.54 -21.95
N ALA A 671 -2.01 -16.28 -21.83
CA ALA A 671 -0.66 -15.78 -22.10
C ALA A 671 -0.50 -15.24 -23.53
N ASN A 672 -1.19 -15.85 -24.50
CA ASN A 672 -1.20 -15.40 -25.90
C ASN A 672 -2.08 -14.16 -26.16
N GLY A 673 -2.77 -13.62 -25.14
CA GLY A 673 -3.65 -12.46 -25.24
C GLY A 673 -5.14 -12.76 -25.41
N ALA A 674 -5.53 -14.02 -25.61
CA ALA A 674 -6.93 -14.39 -25.82
C ALA A 674 -7.75 -14.35 -24.52
N PHE A 675 -9.07 -14.21 -24.67
CA PHE A 675 -10.04 -14.41 -23.61
C PHE A 675 -10.98 -15.56 -23.96
N SER A 676 -11.10 -16.55 -23.06
CA SER A 676 -12.05 -17.66 -23.18
C SER A 676 -12.24 -18.38 -21.86
N ASN A 677 -13.40 -19.01 -21.66
CA ASN A 677 -13.71 -19.73 -20.42
C ASN A 677 -12.82 -20.97 -20.18
N ASN A 678 -12.34 -21.61 -21.25
CA ASN A 678 -11.51 -22.80 -21.17
C ASN A 678 -10.60 -22.87 -22.41
N ASP A 679 -9.41 -23.43 -22.24
CA ASP A 679 -8.40 -23.61 -23.29
C ASP A 679 -8.89 -24.48 -24.45
N GLU A 680 -9.84 -25.38 -24.22
CA GLU A 680 -10.45 -26.25 -25.24
C GLU A 680 -11.49 -25.55 -26.13
N SER A 681 -11.82 -24.28 -25.90
CA SER A 681 -12.77 -23.53 -26.72
C SER A 681 -12.30 -23.47 -28.19
N ASP A 682 -13.22 -23.65 -29.14
CA ASP A 682 -12.95 -23.51 -30.57
C ASP A 682 -12.38 -22.12 -30.88
N MET A 683 -11.47 -22.06 -31.86
CA MET A 683 -10.74 -20.86 -32.23
C MET A 683 -11.68 -19.67 -32.53
N PHE A 684 -12.78 -19.92 -33.22
CA PHE A 684 -13.76 -18.87 -33.55
C PHE A 684 -14.43 -18.29 -32.29
N ASP A 685 -14.69 -19.10 -31.27
CA ASP A 685 -15.26 -18.62 -30.01
C ASP A 685 -14.25 -17.81 -29.21
N LYS A 686 -12.95 -18.18 -29.26
CA LYS A 686 -11.88 -17.38 -28.66
C LYS A 686 -11.74 -16.02 -29.34
N ILE A 687 -11.77 -15.97 -30.67
CA ILE A 687 -11.75 -14.70 -31.43
C ILE A 687 -12.97 -13.85 -31.08
N GLU A 688 -14.17 -14.45 -31.08
CA GLU A 688 -15.40 -13.74 -30.75
C GLU A 688 -15.39 -13.16 -29.33
N THR A 689 -15.02 -13.98 -28.35
CA THR A 689 -14.98 -13.59 -26.94
C THR A 689 -13.93 -12.51 -26.72
N THR A 690 -12.75 -12.65 -27.31
CA THR A 690 -11.68 -11.64 -27.25
C THR A 690 -12.13 -10.31 -27.85
N ALA A 691 -12.82 -10.32 -28.99
CA ALA A 691 -13.35 -9.09 -29.59
C ALA A 691 -14.41 -8.42 -28.69
N LEU A 692 -15.32 -9.19 -28.08
CA LEU A 692 -16.31 -8.66 -27.14
C LEU A 692 -15.65 -8.04 -25.90
N VAL A 693 -14.59 -8.67 -25.38
CA VAL A 693 -13.83 -8.13 -24.24
C VAL A 693 -13.17 -6.79 -24.59
N ILE A 694 -12.52 -6.68 -25.76
CA ILE A 694 -11.92 -5.41 -26.19
C ILE A 694 -12.98 -4.32 -26.29
N ILE A 695 -14.15 -4.62 -26.87
CA ILE A 695 -15.28 -3.68 -26.93
C ILE A 695 -15.70 -3.27 -25.51
N ALA A 696 -15.86 -4.23 -24.59
CA ALA A 696 -16.23 -3.94 -23.20
C ALA A 696 -15.25 -2.97 -22.51
N LEU A 697 -13.94 -3.18 -22.73
CA LEU A 697 -12.88 -2.37 -22.14
C LEU A 697 -12.81 -0.96 -22.77
N THR A 698 -13.01 -0.84 -24.08
CA THR A 698 -12.78 0.40 -24.85
C THR A 698 -14.01 1.25 -25.11
N ALA A 699 -15.22 0.71 -24.94
CA ALA A 699 -16.45 1.43 -25.24
C ALA A 699 -16.87 2.46 -24.17
N GLY A 700 -16.34 2.35 -22.95
CA GLY A 700 -16.69 3.23 -21.83
C GLY A 700 -15.80 4.45 -21.67
N ARG A 701 -16.18 5.34 -20.74
CA ARG A 701 -15.36 6.49 -20.28
C ARG A 701 -14.45 6.15 -19.10
N GLU A 702 -14.33 4.88 -18.76
CA GLU A 702 -13.47 4.41 -17.68
C GLU A 702 -11.99 4.66 -18.01
N ASN A 703 -11.16 4.73 -16.97
CA ASN A 703 -9.73 4.94 -17.17
C ASN A 703 -9.10 3.69 -17.83
N LEU A 704 -8.89 3.78 -19.14
CA LEU A 704 -8.30 2.74 -19.99
C LEU A 704 -6.82 2.50 -19.73
N SER A 705 -6.13 3.39 -18.99
CA SER A 705 -4.73 3.21 -18.61
C SER A 705 -4.50 1.84 -17.96
N LEU A 706 -5.51 1.36 -17.23
CA LEU A 706 -5.46 0.12 -16.46
C LEU A 706 -5.31 -1.14 -17.32
N TYR A 707 -5.97 -1.17 -18.48
CA TYR A 707 -6.06 -2.38 -19.30
C TYR A 707 -5.30 -2.26 -20.62
N LYS A 708 -4.50 -1.20 -20.79
CA LYS A 708 -3.80 -0.91 -22.05
C LYS A 708 -2.98 -2.11 -22.55
N LYS A 709 -2.23 -2.75 -21.66
CA LYS A 709 -1.39 -3.92 -22.00
C LYS A 709 -2.24 -5.16 -22.35
N GLN A 710 -3.34 -5.38 -21.63
CA GLN A 710 -4.27 -6.47 -21.88
C GLN A 710 -4.98 -6.28 -23.23
N VAL A 711 -5.44 -5.06 -23.51
CA VAL A 711 -6.03 -4.68 -24.80
C VAL A 711 -5.00 -4.85 -25.92
N GLU A 712 -3.76 -4.41 -25.73
CA GLU A 712 -2.69 -4.56 -26.72
C GLU A 712 -2.42 -6.04 -27.05
N LYS A 713 -2.27 -6.90 -26.04
CA LYS A 713 -2.13 -8.36 -26.22
C LYS A 713 -3.33 -8.97 -26.96
N ALA A 714 -4.54 -8.57 -26.58
CA ALA A 714 -5.77 -9.08 -27.17
C ALA A 714 -5.92 -8.66 -28.64
N VAL A 715 -5.56 -7.42 -28.98
CA VAL A 715 -5.53 -6.93 -30.36
C VAL A 715 -4.52 -7.71 -31.19
N ARG A 716 -3.29 -7.89 -30.68
CA ARG A 716 -2.25 -8.67 -31.38
C ARG A 716 -2.69 -10.12 -31.60
N TYR A 717 -3.32 -10.75 -30.60
CA TYR A 717 -3.94 -12.07 -30.75
C TYR A 717 -4.98 -12.12 -31.87
N LEU A 718 -5.91 -11.15 -31.91
CA LEU A 718 -6.94 -11.09 -32.96
C LEU A 718 -6.31 -10.98 -34.34
N ILE A 719 -5.35 -10.06 -34.52
CA ILE A 719 -4.66 -9.86 -35.80
C ILE A 719 -3.97 -11.16 -36.23
N GLU A 720 -3.13 -11.74 -35.36
CA GLU A 720 -2.39 -12.97 -35.64
C GLU A 720 -3.35 -14.11 -36.04
N ARG A 721 -4.44 -14.30 -35.30
CA ARG A 721 -5.36 -15.42 -35.52
C ARG A 721 -6.23 -15.24 -36.75
N ILE A 722 -6.73 -14.03 -37.02
CA ILE A 722 -7.53 -13.78 -38.22
C ILE A 722 -6.66 -13.98 -39.48
N VAL A 723 -5.39 -13.54 -39.45
CA VAL A 723 -4.41 -13.76 -40.53
C VAL A 723 -4.09 -15.24 -40.70
N ASN A 724 -3.64 -15.92 -39.64
CA ASN A 724 -3.21 -17.32 -39.70
C ASN A 724 -4.35 -18.26 -40.08
N ALA A 725 -5.56 -18.00 -39.60
CA ALA A 725 -6.74 -18.80 -39.93
C ALA A 725 -7.39 -18.42 -41.27
N LYS A 726 -6.92 -17.36 -41.95
CA LYS A 726 -7.49 -16.84 -43.20
C LYS A 726 -9.01 -16.67 -43.11
N VAL A 727 -9.50 -16.06 -42.02
CA VAL A 727 -10.94 -15.91 -41.78
C VAL A 727 -11.55 -15.04 -42.87
N LYS A 728 -12.49 -15.61 -43.64
CA LYS A 728 -13.23 -14.92 -44.70
C LYS A 728 -14.72 -14.80 -44.34
N PRO A 729 -15.43 -13.75 -44.79
CA PRO A 729 -16.87 -13.57 -44.54
C PRO A 729 -17.73 -14.48 -45.44
N ASN A 730 -17.45 -15.79 -45.43
CA ASN A 730 -18.14 -16.79 -46.25
C ASN A 730 -19.33 -17.43 -45.51
N THR A 731 -19.42 -17.24 -44.19
CA THR A 731 -20.49 -17.78 -43.34
C THR A 731 -21.05 -16.70 -42.44
N ASP A 732 -22.26 -16.93 -41.91
CA ASP A 732 -22.89 -16.03 -40.94
C ASP A 732 -22.03 -15.86 -39.67
N ARG A 733 -21.46 -16.96 -39.17
CA ARG A 733 -20.58 -16.97 -37.98
C ARG A 733 -19.30 -16.16 -38.25
N SER A 734 -18.61 -16.41 -39.35
CA SER A 734 -17.35 -15.70 -39.66
C SER A 734 -17.58 -14.22 -39.99
N SER A 735 -18.69 -13.86 -40.62
CA SER A 735 -19.07 -12.46 -40.87
C SER A 735 -19.35 -11.70 -39.56
N ALA A 736 -20.07 -12.33 -38.61
CA ALA A 736 -20.35 -11.73 -37.31
C ALA A 736 -19.08 -11.54 -36.46
N ILE A 737 -18.12 -12.46 -36.56
CA ILE A 737 -16.83 -12.37 -35.87
C ILE A 737 -15.97 -11.23 -36.43
N LEU A 738 -15.91 -11.09 -37.75
CA LEU A 738 -15.19 -10.00 -38.40
C LEU A 738 -15.79 -8.64 -38.04
N LEU A 739 -17.13 -8.51 -38.00
CA LEU A 739 -17.79 -7.28 -37.58
C LEU A 739 -17.43 -6.87 -36.14
N LYS A 740 -17.47 -7.82 -35.19
CA LYS A 740 -17.06 -7.55 -33.80
C LYS A 740 -15.58 -7.17 -33.71
N SER A 741 -14.72 -7.83 -34.47
CA SER A 741 -13.28 -7.54 -34.50
C SER A 741 -12.99 -6.15 -35.07
N LEU A 742 -13.68 -5.76 -36.15
CA LEU A 742 -13.57 -4.43 -36.73
C LEU A 742 -14.10 -3.32 -35.79
N LEU A 743 -15.14 -3.60 -34.99
CA LEU A 743 -15.61 -2.69 -33.95
C LEU A 743 -14.57 -2.54 -32.82
N ALA A 744 -14.02 -3.65 -32.35
CA ALA A 744 -12.94 -3.65 -31.36
C ALA A 744 -11.75 -2.79 -31.84
N PHE A 745 -11.26 -3.02 -33.07
CA PHE A 745 -10.16 -2.25 -33.65
C PHE A 745 -10.45 -0.75 -33.73
N ASN A 746 -11.65 -0.37 -34.21
CA ASN A 746 -12.01 1.03 -34.32
C ASN A 746 -12.11 1.72 -32.94
N LEU A 747 -12.67 1.05 -31.93
CA LEU A 747 -12.72 1.59 -30.57
C LEU A 747 -11.31 1.72 -29.96
N CYS A 748 -10.39 0.80 -30.22
CA CYS A 748 -8.99 0.92 -29.81
C CYS A 748 -8.32 2.17 -30.40
N LEU A 749 -8.51 2.42 -31.70
CA LEU A 749 -7.95 3.60 -32.37
C LEU A 749 -8.54 4.90 -31.82
N LEU A 750 -9.86 4.95 -31.60
CA LEU A 750 -10.54 6.15 -31.06
C LEU A 750 -10.17 6.45 -29.61
N SER A 751 -9.91 5.41 -28.81
CA SER A 751 -9.62 5.55 -27.39
C SER A 751 -8.15 5.72 -27.06
N GLY A 752 -7.23 5.56 -28.04
CA GLY A 752 -5.79 5.58 -27.78
C GLY A 752 -5.30 4.41 -26.91
N ALA A 753 -6.06 3.31 -26.88
CA ALA A 753 -5.82 2.17 -25.99
C ALA A 753 -4.66 1.25 -26.43
N VAL A 754 -4.02 1.53 -27.56
CA VAL A 754 -2.90 0.73 -28.09
C VAL A 754 -1.74 1.64 -28.53
N LYS A 755 -0.54 1.08 -28.62
CA LYS A 755 0.66 1.79 -29.07
C LYS A 755 0.63 2.06 -30.59
N GLU A 756 1.43 3.02 -31.04
CA GLU A 756 1.48 3.48 -32.44
C GLU A 756 1.80 2.33 -33.42
N ASP A 757 2.75 1.46 -33.07
CA ASP A 757 3.07 0.27 -33.85
C ASP A 757 1.87 -0.70 -33.99
N THR A 758 1.06 -0.81 -32.94
CA THR A 758 -0.17 -1.61 -32.94
C THR A 758 -1.26 -0.94 -33.76
N CYS A 759 -1.34 0.40 -33.78
CA CYS A 759 -2.24 1.12 -34.68
C CYS A 759 -1.93 0.81 -36.16
N GLU A 760 -0.65 0.79 -36.55
CA GLU A 760 -0.24 0.44 -37.91
C GLU A 760 -0.63 -1.01 -38.28
N LEU A 761 -0.50 -1.94 -37.32
CA LEU A 761 -0.95 -3.32 -37.50
C LEU A 761 -2.46 -3.41 -37.68
N ILE A 762 -3.24 -2.66 -36.88
CA ILE A 762 -4.70 -2.57 -37.01
C ILE A 762 -5.07 -2.04 -38.40
N ASP A 763 -4.46 -0.94 -38.84
CA ASP A 763 -4.78 -0.31 -40.13
C ASP A 763 -4.48 -1.24 -41.31
N THR A 764 -3.36 -1.98 -41.22
CA THR A 764 -3.02 -3.02 -42.19
C THR A 764 -4.07 -4.14 -42.18
N MET A 765 -4.47 -4.60 -41.00
CA MET A 765 -5.47 -5.65 -40.84
C MET A 765 -6.84 -5.25 -41.40
N ILE A 766 -7.27 -4.00 -41.20
CA ILE A 766 -8.53 -3.47 -41.75
C ILE A 766 -8.50 -3.51 -43.28
N LYS A 767 -7.35 -3.18 -43.91
CA LYS A 767 -7.16 -3.29 -45.37
C LYS A 767 -7.25 -4.74 -45.82
N ASP A 768 -6.58 -5.65 -45.14
CA ASP A 768 -6.60 -7.09 -45.46
C ASP A 768 -8.02 -7.67 -45.37
N ILE A 769 -8.77 -7.32 -44.33
CA ILE A 769 -10.18 -7.72 -44.19
C ILE A 769 -11.03 -7.15 -45.32
N ARG A 770 -10.78 -5.91 -45.76
CA ARG A 770 -11.48 -5.29 -46.90
C ARG A 770 -11.21 -6.08 -48.19
N GLU A 771 -9.96 -6.41 -48.49
CA GLU A 771 -9.58 -7.18 -49.69
C GLU A 771 -10.14 -8.61 -49.65
N ALA A 772 -10.05 -9.28 -48.50
CA ALA A 772 -10.63 -10.60 -48.28
C ALA A 772 -12.16 -10.59 -48.45
N SER A 773 -12.81 -9.52 -47.99
CA SER A 773 -14.25 -9.33 -48.13
C SER A 773 -14.63 -9.10 -49.59
N LEU A 774 -13.90 -8.28 -50.34
CA LEU A 774 -14.13 -8.06 -51.77
C LEU A 774 -13.97 -9.34 -52.59
N SER A 775 -13.02 -10.20 -52.25
CA SER A 775 -12.73 -11.46 -52.94
C SER A 775 -13.56 -12.68 -52.51
N ALA A 776 -14.34 -12.60 -51.42
CA ALA A 776 -15.17 -13.70 -50.91
C ALA A 776 -16.41 -14.01 -51.79
N GLU A 777 -16.77 -15.29 -51.94
CA GLU A 777 -18.02 -15.72 -52.58
C GLU A 777 -19.24 -15.42 -51.68
N SER A 778 -20.28 -14.81 -52.25
CA SER A 778 -21.44 -14.33 -51.48
C SER A 778 -22.38 -15.48 -51.11
N ILE A 779 -22.43 -15.82 -49.82
CA ILE A 779 -23.47 -16.67 -49.24
C ILE A 779 -24.14 -15.82 -48.16
N SER A 780 -25.46 -15.57 -48.30
CA SER A 780 -26.35 -14.85 -47.34
C SER A 780 -26.38 -13.31 -47.31
N GLY A 781 -25.65 -12.57 -48.15
CA GLY A 781 -25.75 -11.10 -48.22
C GLY A 781 -25.11 -10.33 -47.05
N LYS A 782 -24.62 -11.02 -46.00
CA LYS A 782 -23.89 -10.41 -44.88
C LYS A 782 -22.45 -9.98 -45.20
N LYS A 783 -21.85 -10.43 -46.32
CA LYS A 783 -20.65 -9.81 -46.90
C LYS A 783 -20.86 -8.31 -47.13
N ASN A 784 -22.08 -7.92 -47.55
CA ASN A 784 -22.42 -6.51 -47.71
C ASN A 784 -22.44 -5.78 -46.36
N CYS A 785 -22.77 -6.43 -45.25
CA CYS A 785 -22.70 -5.80 -43.92
C CYS A 785 -21.27 -5.49 -43.49
N VAL A 786 -20.30 -6.38 -43.76
CA VAL A 786 -18.86 -6.13 -43.49
C VAL A 786 -18.32 -5.01 -44.37
N LEU A 787 -18.67 -5.00 -45.67
CA LEU A 787 -18.28 -3.92 -46.58
C LEU A 787 -18.96 -2.58 -46.24
N LEU A 788 -20.26 -2.60 -45.90
CA LEU A 788 -20.99 -1.43 -45.39
C LEU A 788 -20.40 -0.90 -44.09
N TYR A 789 -19.91 -1.78 -43.21
CA TYR A 789 -19.17 -1.41 -42.01
C TYR A 789 -17.87 -0.69 -42.38
N LEU A 790 -17.10 -1.21 -43.34
CA LEU A 790 -15.87 -0.57 -43.81
C LEU A 790 -16.10 0.76 -44.56
N ASP A 791 -17.28 0.98 -45.14
CA ASP A 791 -17.56 2.17 -45.96
C ASP A 791 -18.23 3.34 -45.20
N LYS A 792 -18.73 3.14 -43.96
CA LYS A 792 -19.49 4.14 -43.19
C LYS A 792 -18.71 4.86 -42.06
N HIS A 793 -17.41 5.09 -42.16
CA HIS A 793 -16.65 5.82 -41.12
C HIS A 793 -17.19 7.26 -40.97
N PRO A 794 -18.02 7.62 -39.94
CA PRO A 794 -17.45 7.92 -38.62
C PRO A 794 -18.38 7.80 -37.35
N ASN A 795 -19.64 7.37 -37.42
CA ASN A 795 -20.61 7.51 -36.30
C ASN A 795 -20.97 6.18 -35.58
N TRP A 796 -19.97 5.47 -35.06
CA TRP A 796 -20.17 4.10 -34.52
C TRP A 796 -19.91 3.94 -33.02
N SER A 797 -19.61 5.02 -32.31
CA SER A 797 -19.55 5.04 -30.85
C SER A 797 -20.94 5.14 -30.21
N SER A 798 -22.02 5.12 -30.99
CA SER A 798 -23.38 5.18 -30.43
C SER A 798 -23.79 3.86 -29.78
N TYR A 799 -24.49 3.98 -28.66
CA TYR A 799 -24.99 2.86 -27.86
C TYR A 799 -25.68 1.77 -28.68
N ASP A 800 -26.62 2.16 -29.54
CA ASP A 800 -27.42 1.22 -30.33
C ASP A 800 -26.55 0.44 -31.32
N THR A 801 -25.56 1.08 -31.93
CA THR A 801 -24.65 0.45 -32.89
C THR A 801 -23.73 -0.56 -32.21
N ILE A 802 -23.14 -0.19 -31.06
CA ILE A 802 -22.26 -1.08 -30.30
C ILE A 802 -23.04 -2.30 -29.83
N LYS A 803 -24.26 -2.10 -29.31
CA LYS A 803 -25.12 -3.17 -28.82
C LYS A 803 -25.55 -4.14 -29.93
N GLU A 804 -25.91 -3.61 -31.10
CA GLU A 804 -26.30 -4.40 -32.26
C GLU A 804 -25.14 -5.28 -32.76
N ILE A 805 -23.95 -4.69 -32.95
CA ILE A 805 -22.77 -5.41 -33.46
C ILE A 805 -22.26 -6.44 -32.44
N ALA A 806 -22.29 -6.11 -31.14
CA ALA A 806 -21.96 -7.05 -30.08
C ALA A 806 -22.95 -8.23 -29.98
N GLY A 807 -24.13 -8.13 -30.63
CA GLY A 807 -25.15 -9.17 -30.64
C GLY A 807 -25.87 -9.33 -29.30
N ILE A 808 -26.04 -8.22 -28.57
CA ILE A 808 -26.66 -8.22 -27.23
C ILE A 808 -28.17 -8.02 -27.36
N VAL A 809 -28.92 -9.12 -27.30
CA VAL A 809 -30.39 -9.12 -27.39
C VAL A 809 -31.05 -8.99 -25.99
N GLU A 810 -30.31 -9.32 -24.95
CA GLU A 810 -30.80 -9.44 -23.56
C GLU A 810 -30.75 -8.07 -22.84
N ASN A 811 -31.62 -7.87 -21.84
CA ASN A 811 -31.55 -6.68 -20.98
C ASN A 811 -30.57 -6.89 -19.82
N GLU A 812 -30.06 -5.79 -19.27
CA GLU A 812 -29.06 -5.78 -18.18
C GLU A 812 -29.50 -6.65 -16.99
N GLY A 813 -30.73 -6.48 -16.50
CA GLY A 813 -31.25 -7.23 -15.35
C GLY A 813 -31.40 -8.74 -15.57
N MET A 814 -31.44 -9.24 -16.81
CA MET A 814 -31.39 -10.68 -17.12
C MET A 814 -29.98 -11.25 -17.11
N LEU A 815 -28.97 -10.44 -17.44
CA LEU A 815 -27.56 -10.84 -17.35
C LEU A 815 -27.09 -10.77 -15.90
N GLU A 816 -27.46 -9.72 -15.16
CA GLU A 816 -27.16 -9.60 -13.71
C GLU A 816 -27.72 -10.75 -12.88
N LYS A 817 -28.89 -11.31 -13.25
CA LYS A 817 -29.47 -12.47 -12.56
C LYS A 817 -28.76 -13.80 -12.84
N ARG A 818 -28.01 -13.89 -13.93
CA ARG A 818 -27.23 -15.09 -14.31
C ARG A 818 -25.80 -15.04 -13.80
N ILE A 819 -25.31 -13.85 -13.44
CA ILE A 819 -23.98 -13.64 -12.91
C ILE A 819 -24.06 -13.78 -11.39
N ASP A 820 -23.40 -14.80 -10.83
CA ASP A 820 -23.33 -14.97 -9.38
C ASP A 820 -22.28 -14.02 -8.78
N GLU A 821 -22.65 -13.35 -7.69
CA GLU A 821 -21.91 -12.25 -7.05
C GLU A 821 -20.80 -12.75 -6.12
N GLN A 822 -20.82 -14.03 -5.74
CA GLN A 822 -19.97 -14.57 -4.66
C GLN A 822 -18.88 -15.56 -5.10
N THR A 823 -18.87 -16.00 -6.36
CA THR A 823 -17.89 -16.97 -6.86
C THR A 823 -17.46 -16.67 -8.30
N ASP A 824 -16.14 -16.72 -8.55
CA ASP A 824 -15.58 -16.72 -9.91
C ASP A 824 -16.02 -17.96 -10.72
N GLU A 825 -16.44 -19.03 -10.02
CA GLU A 825 -16.87 -20.29 -10.61
C GLU A 825 -18.33 -20.23 -11.08
N GLY A 826 -18.53 -20.08 -12.40
CA GLY A 826 -19.84 -20.24 -13.05
C GLY A 826 -20.16 -19.20 -14.12
N ASN A 827 -19.49 -18.04 -14.10
CA ASN A 827 -19.75 -16.94 -15.05
C ASN A 827 -18.93 -17.11 -16.33
N THR A 828 -19.57 -16.99 -17.50
CA THR A 828 -18.82 -17.00 -18.76
C THR A 828 -18.16 -15.64 -19.00
N ILE A 829 -16.89 -15.61 -19.44
CA ILE A 829 -16.19 -14.37 -19.83
C ILE A 829 -16.98 -13.63 -20.91
N LYS A 830 -17.64 -14.39 -21.79
CA LYS A 830 -18.50 -13.84 -22.84
C LYS A 830 -19.70 -13.09 -22.27
N ASP A 831 -20.36 -13.62 -21.24
CA ASP A 831 -21.51 -12.95 -20.61
C ASP A 831 -21.07 -11.76 -19.77
N LEU A 832 -19.93 -11.86 -19.07
CA LEU A 832 -19.30 -10.74 -18.39
C LEU A 832 -18.98 -9.61 -19.38
N ALA A 833 -18.39 -9.92 -20.54
CA ALA A 833 -18.07 -8.94 -21.57
C ALA A 833 -19.34 -8.24 -22.09
N LYS A 834 -20.42 -8.98 -22.34
CA LYS A 834 -21.71 -8.40 -22.75
C LYS A 834 -22.30 -7.48 -21.67
N LEU A 835 -22.26 -7.89 -20.40
CA LEU A 835 -22.73 -7.04 -19.30
C LEU A 835 -21.87 -5.78 -19.17
N GLY A 836 -20.54 -5.92 -19.33
CA GLY A 836 -19.60 -4.82 -19.37
C GLY A 836 -19.95 -3.81 -20.46
N ILE A 837 -20.22 -4.26 -21.70
CA ILE A 837 -20.66 -3.41 -22.81
C ILE A 837 -21.96 -2.66 -22.48
N LEU A 838 -22.93 -3.33 -21.86
CA LEU A 838 -24.20 -2.68 -21.50
C LEU A 838 -24.03 -1.58 -20.46
N LYS A 839 -23.11 -1.77 -19.50
CA LYS A 839 -22.83 -0.79 -18.45
C LYS A 839 -21.87 0.32 -18.90
N SER A 840 -20.95 0.05 -19.83
CA SER A 840 -19.93 1.01 -20.27
C SER A 840 -20.46 2.11 -21.18
N VAL A 841 -21.54 1.84 -21.91
CA VAL A 841 -22.09 2.76 -22.91
C VAL A 841 -23.34 3.50 -22.40
N ARG A 842 -23.62 3.42 -21.09
CA ARG A 842 -24.70 4.13 -20.39
C ARG A 842 -24.18 5.44 -19.80
#